data_AF-A0AAV4PAZ1-F1
#
_entry.id   AF-A0AAV4PAZ1-F1
#
_cell.length_a   1.000
_cell.length_b   1.000
_cell.length_c   1.000
_cell.angle_alpha   90.00
_cell.angle_beta   90.00
_cell.angle_gamma   90.00
#
_symmetry.space_group_name_H-M   'P 1'
#
loop_
_entity.id
_entity.type
_entity.pdbx_description
1 polymer ?
#
loop_
_entity_poly.entity_id
_entity_poly.type
_entity_poly.pdbx_seq_one_letter_code
_entity_poly.pdbx_strand_id
1 'polypeptide(L)'
;MFVEGLTQLLIWGGSRTGTGKRALRSAWFILSVVYFRKRSRVSFSYGRVVMAIPTLYDMCQFQTVVNMRAGLWSQCQENPFTKVPPKLIDRLWEFIFSLNFRQLPNHEALNLLFTSHRLKKLDLSCFFVKRGETFSADDPYAPPHLKQDVDVQVPVDERTGDEYSYYCRIFPEGSDIYLRTKKHMEGECNSLLYMLSKDPQPDLQSYIMTRAIPISKFVLQPLIQVSTNLTEIHTNLHWFDLNVVMNCKMLRILRLHASPRTRFFDCPKELLETCDKVLPSLENLEIFTICNRKVDCFGMHPVTAIALAHCPKLTSVGYFNSAMAIEFLNSKTNKSHTGCFRLKKCFWGLGASCESPYRLNELLNLKSNFPELIKTAVSCCPFVEELILQVINKDCLQHLRRLKRLNSLVLECAYYDDFEIDECLSLLGEIRHQLKHFVIKGIDRFTIGRSLPLNVVSDNCENLQTLAVLDNSAIIFPLKVKASFRFLKRICFVTSLDYLGQILRYCDNLTYLLMIGHFVVDESELRENLSHTSALKLQTLGINSPYFSEIAMRMVFEKAPNLEKVCFCLERECVSSLFKELGRSIVFDDKLLQGGTIYFLVLTLIVILIASSVNKSAELARDAIRCFAERFPLHYNKLNFYSHLQMKQKPSLTLWDIYKIDKSLLISVLGTLITYGCLVGTVGSVQKLKNNEVSITNGFNSGTLHSYTA
;
A
#
# COMPACT_ATOMS: atom_id res chain seq x y z
N MET A 1 -16.82 38.06 -26.84
CA MET A 1 -15.71 38.80 -27.49
C MET A 1 -14.39 38.05 -27.61
N PHE A 2 -13.56 37.82 -26.56
CA PHE A 2 -12.25 37.13 -26.72
C PHE A 2 -12.38 35.65 -27.11
N VAL A 3 -13.34 34.93 -26.51
CA VAL A 3 -13.64 33.52 -26.82
C VAL A 3 -14.34 33.37 -28.18
N GLU A 4 -15.18 34.33 -28.58
CA GLU A 4 -15.75 34.39 -29.94
C GLU A 4 -14.67 34.63 -31.01
N GLY A 5 -13.70 35.50 -30.72
CA GLY A 5 -12.57 35.76 -31.62
C GLY A 5 -11.69 34.52 -31.84
N LEU A 6 -11.39 33.77 -30.77
CA LEU A 6 -10.63 32.51 -30.84
C LEU A 6 -11.40 31.39 -31.56
N THR A 7 -12.73 31.34 -31.37
CA THR A 7 -13.58 30.33 -32.01
C THR A 7 -13.75 30.61 -33.51
N GLN A 8 -13.87 31.88 -33.91
CA GLN A 8 -13.90 32.30 -35.32
C GLN A 8 -12.55 32.03 -36.02
N LEU A 9 -11.42 32.26 -35.34
CA LEU A 9 -10.08 31.99 -35.88
C LEU A 9 -9.81 30.51 -36.14
N LEU A 10 -10.32 29.62 -35.29
CA LEU A 10 -10.17 28.17 -35.46
C LEU A 10 -11.12 27.61 -36.53
N ILE A 11 -12.28 28.23 -36.75
CA ILE A 11 -13.24 27.83 -37.79
C ILE A 11 -12.79 28.31 -39.19
N TRP A 12 -12.14 29.48 -39.30
CA TRP A 12 -11.67 30.01 -40.59
C TRP A 12 -10.33 29.40 -41.08
N GLY A 13 -9.58 28.75 -40.20
CA GLY A 13 -8.30 28.10 -40.51
C GLY A 13 -8.39 26.85 -41.40
N GLY A 14 -9.61 26.40 -41.75
CA GLY A 14 -9.85 25.25 -42.63
C GLY A 14 -9.95 25.59 -44.13
N SER A 15 -9.86 26.87 -44.52
CA SER A 15 -9.90 27.29 -45.93
C SER A 15 -8.51 27.27 -46.57
N ARG A 16 -8.43 26.72 -47.78
CA ARG A 16 -7.21 26.37 -48.54
C ARG A 16 -6.41 27.55 -49.11
N THR A 17 -6.55 28.76 -48.56
CA THR A 17 -5.80 29.94 -49.01
C THR A 17 -4.69 30.31 -48.02
N GLY A 18 -3.53 30.74 -48.56
CA GLY A 18 -2.28 30.93 -47.81
C GLY A 18 -2.29 31.97 -46.69
N THR A 19 -3.40 32.69 -46.49
CA THR A 19 -3.59 33.68 -45.43
C THR A 19 -3.88 33.04 -44.06
N GLY A 20 -4.50 31.85 -44.00
CA GLY A 20 -4.78 31.13 -42.75
C GLY A 20 -3.53 30.70 -41.97
N LYS A 21 -2.43 30.37 -42.68
CA LYS A 21 -1.14 30.04 -42.06
C LYS A 21 -0.47 31.24 -41.38
N ARG A 22 -0.71 32.48 -41.87
CA ARG A 22 -0.21 33.69 -41.20
C ARG A 22 -1.02 34.01 -39.95
N ALA A 23 -2.34 33.84 -39.98
CA ALA A 23 -3.19 34.05 -38.82
C ALA A 23 -2.89 33.07 -37.67
N LEU A 24 -2.63 31.79 -37.98
CA LEU A 24 -2.18 30.79 -37.00
C LEU A 24 -0.79 31.11 -36.42
N ARG A 25 0.15 31.60 -37.23
CA ARG A 25 1.46 32.07 -36.74
C ARG A 25 1.33 33.33 -35.88
N SER A 26 0.46 34.26 -36.23
CA SER A 26 0.21 35.46 -35.44
C SER A 26 -0.53 35.15 -34.14
N ALA A 27 -1.49 34.21 -34.13
CA ALA A 27 -2.14 33.74 -32.91
C ALA A 27 -1.17 33.00 -32.00
N TRP A 28 -0.28 32.17 -32.58
CA TRP A 28 0.81 31.53 -31.85
C TRP A 28 1.82 32.54 -31.33
N PHE A 29 2.15 33.59 -32.09
CA PHE A 29 3.03 34.68 -31.67
C PHE A 29 2.40 35.57 -30.58
N ILE A 30 1.10 35.86 -30.65
CA ILE A 30 0.37 36.60 -29.61
C ILE A 30 0.27 35.77 -28.33
N LEU A 31 -0.03 34.47 -28.42
CA LEU A 31 0.03 33.56 -27.27
C LEU A 31 1.44 33.47 -26.69
N SER A 32 2.47 33.46 -27.53
CA SER A 32 3.88 33.44 -27.10
C SER A 32 4.31 34.76 -26.44
N VAL A 33 3.88 35.91 -26.96
CA VAL A 33 4.21 37.25 -26.44
C VAL A 33 3.45 37.57 -25.17
N VAL A 34 2.19 37.15 -25.04
CA VAL A 34 1.42 37.24 -23.78
C VAL A 34 2.03 36.33 -22.71
N TYR A 35 2.57 35.18 -23.09
CA TYR A 35 3.30 34.28 -22.17
C TYR A 35 4.71 34.81 -21.80
N PHE A 36 5.36 35.61 -22.66
CA PHE A 36 6.73 36.09 -22.42
C PHE A 36 6.87 37.49 -21.82
N ARG A 37 5.84 38.36 -21.83
CA ARG A 37 6.01 39.78 -21.47
C ARG A 37 5.63 40.18 -20.03
N LYS A 38 5.48 39.23 -19.10
CA LYS A 38 5.36 39.54 -17.66
C LYS A 38 6.34 38.73 -16.82
N ARG A 39 7.64 39.01 -17.03
CA ARG A 39 8.74 38.53 -16.20
C ARG A 39 9.31 39.72 -15.40
N SER A 40 8.62 40.04 -14.31
CA SER A 40 9.22 40.77 -13.18
C SER A 40 9.61 39.73 -12.13
N ARG A 41 10.85 39.81 -11.65
CA ARG A 41 11.54 38.83 -10.80
C ARG A 41 10.72 38.36 -9.59
N VAL A 42 10.10 37.18 -9.68
CA VAL A 42 9.87 36.23 -8.57
C VAL A 42 9.82 34.83 -9.19
N SER A 43 10.62 33.89 -8.70
CA SER A 43 10.76 32.52 -9.19
C SER A 43 9.57 31.65 -8.78
N PHE A 44 8.83 31.11 -9.75
CA PHE A 44 7.94 29.96 -9.58
C PHE A 44 8.15 28.99 -10.74
N SER A 45 8.57 27.75 -10.44
CA SER A 45 8.80 26.68 -11.43
C SER A 45 7.76 25.57 -11.30
N TYR A 46 6.81 25.51 -12.24
CA TYR A 46 5.91 24.37 -12.42
C TYR A 46 6.66 23.23 -13.12
N GLY A 47 6.76 22.07 -12.44
CA GLY A 47 7.39 20.87 -12.99
C GLY A 47 6.40 19.97 -13.72
N ARG A 48 6.79 19.51 -14.92
CA ARG A 48 6.09 18.43 -15.64
C ARG A 48 6.26 17.12 -14.89
N VAL A 49 5.13 16.47 -14.61
CA VAL A 49 5.05 15.10 -14.08
C VAL A 49 4.80 14.17 -15.27
N VAL A 50 5.67 13.18 -15.49
CA VAL A 50 5.30 12.02 -16.31
C VAL A 50 4.55 11.08 -15.38
N MET A 51 3.22 11.15 -15.42
CA MET A 51 2.35 10.15 -14.83
C MET A 51 2.31 8.93 -15.74
N ALA A 52 2.27 7.74 -15.16
CA ALA A 52 1.72 6.60 -15.87
C ALA A 52 0.29 6.97 -16.25
N ILE A 53 0.05 7.08 -17.56
CA ILE A 53 -1.27 7.39 -18.09
C ILE A 53 -2.20 6.28 -17.60
N PRO A 54 -3.24 6.58 -16.79
CA PRO A 54 -4.22 5.57 -16.40
C PRO A 54 -4.73 4.92 -17.68
N THR A 55 -4.85 3.60 -17.68
CA THR A 55 -5.31 2.92 -18.88
C THR A 55 -6.76 3.32 -19.16
N LEU A 56 -7.21 3.19 -20.41
CA LEU A 56 -8.63 3.38 -20.72
C LEU A 56 -9.52 2.52 -19.81
N TYR A 57 -9.04 1.34 -19.43
CA TYR A 57 -9.70 0.45 -18.50
C TYR A 57 -9.86 1.08 -17.10
N ASP A 58 -8.80 1.65 -16.53
CA ASP A 58 -8.86 2.33 -15.22
C ASP A 58 -9.80 3.53 -15.25
N MET A 59 -9.83 4.28 -16.35
CA MET A 59 -10.78 5.38 -16.54
C MET A 59 -12.22 4.89 -16.60
N CYS A 60 -12.49 3.79 -17.31
CA CYS A 60 -13.81 3.17 -17.36
C CYS A 60 -14.25 2.69 -15.96
N GLN A 61 -13.36 2.04 -15.20
CA GLN A 61 -13.64 1.64 -13.82
C GLN A 61 -13.95 2.85 -12.94
N PHE A 62 -13.14 3.91 -13.01
CA PHE A 62 -13.38 5.15 -12.27
C PHE A 62 -14.74 5.75 -12.58
N GLN A 63 -15.07 5.87 -13.87
CA GLN A 63 -16.36 6.41 -14.28
C GLN A 63 -17.51 5.52 -13.79
N THR A 64 -17.35 4.19 -13.84
CA THR A 64 -18.33 3.26 -13.27
C THR A 64 -18.58 3.53 -11.79
N VAL A 65 -17.53 3.72 -10.99
CA VAL A 65 -17.68 4.08 -9.57
C VAL A 65 -18.38 5.43 -9.39
N VAL A 66 -18.05 6.43 -10.21
CA VAL A 66 -18.72 7.74 -10.16
C VAL A 66 -20.23 7.60 -10.39
N ASN A 67 -20.64 6.75 -11.35
CA ASN A 67 -22.06 6.53 -11.63
C ASN A 67 -22.78 5.73 -10.55
N MET A 68 -22.10 4.73 -9.97
CA MET A 68 -22.59 4.01 -8.79
C MET A 68 -22.91 5.00 -7.68
N ARG A 69 -21.96 5.87 -7.36
CA ARG A 69 -22.12 6.89 -6.33
C ARG A 69 -23.23 7.89 -6.65
N ALA A 70 -23.42 8.23 -7.91
CA ALA A 70 -24.50 9.11 -8.36
C ALA A 70 -25.88 8.44 -8.31
N GLY A 71 -25.98 7.16 -7.95
CA GLY A 71 -27.25 6.43 -7.92
C GLY A 71 -27.85 6.19 -9.30
N LEU A 72 -27.06 6.30 -10.38
CA LEU A 72 -27.59 6.15 -11.74
C LEU A 72 -28.15 4.74 -11.99
N TRP A 73 -27.58 3.74 -11.33
CA TRP A 73 -27.96 2.34 -11.51
C TRP A 73 -28.93 1.79 -10.47
N SER A 74 -29.21 2.52 -9.39
CA SER A 74 -30.27 2.12 -8.45
C SER A 74 -31.67 2.29 -9.06
N GLN A 75 -31.80 3.05 -10.15
CA GLN A 75 -33.05 3.23 -10.90
C GLN A 75 -33.24 2.18 -12.01
N CYS A 76 -32.26 1.33 -12.28
CA CYS A 76 -32.38 0.30 -13.32
C CYS A 76 -33.32 -0.82 -12.86
N GLN A 77 -34.23 -1.25 -13.76
CA GLN A 77 -35.16 -2.35 -13.48
C GLN A 77 -34.43 -3.69 -13.28
N GLU A 78 -33.36 -3.93 -14.05
CA GLU A 78 -32.45 -5.06 -13.86
C GLU A 78 -31.11 -4.56 -13.31
N ASN A 79 -30.52 -5.30 -12.38
CA ASN A 79 -29.18 -5.01 -11.91
C ASN A 79 -28.18 -5.15 -13.09
N PRO A 80 -27.50 -4.06 -13.49
CA PRO A 80 -26.66 -4.04 -14.68
C PRO A 80 -25.42 -4.95 -14.57
N PHE A 81 -25.04 -5.33 -13.35
CA PHE A 81 -23.87 -6.17 -13.10
C PHE A 81 -24.15 -7.67 -13.22
N THR A 82 -25.41 -8.11 -13.32
CA THR A 82 -25.80 -9.53 -13.44
C THR A 82 -25.24 -10.22 -14.68
N LYS A 83 -25.04 -9.46 -15.76
CA LYS A 83 -24.49 -9.93 -17.05
C LYS A 83 -22.98 -9.71 -17.17
N VAL A 84 -22.35 -9.05 -16.19
CA VAL A 84 -20.92 -8.74 -16.22
C VAL A 84 -20.11 -9.97 -15.78
N PRO A 85 -19.02 -10.34 -16.49
CA PRO A 85 -18.14 -11.44 -16.06
C PRO A 85 -17.61 -11.25 -14.63
N PRO A 86 -17.62 -12.31 -13.78
CA PRO A 86 -17.13 -12.25 -12.40
C PRO A 86 -15.77 -11.58 -12.22
N LYS A 87 -14.82 -11.89 -13.10
CA LYS A 87 -13.47 -11.31 -13.09
C LYS A 87 -13.47 -9.78 -13.22
N LEU A 88 -14.44 -9.19 -13.92
CA LEU A 88 -14.56 -7.73 -14.03
C LEU A 88 -15.22 -7.12 -12.79
N ILE A 89 -16.16 -7.84 -12.16
CA ILE A 89 -16.76 -7.43 -10.88
C ILE A 89 -15.74 -7.47 -9.75
N ASP A 90 -14.93 -8.54 -9.65
CA ASP A 90 -13.85 -8.63 -8.66
C ASP A 90 -12.82 -7.49 -8.86
N ARG A 91 -12.48 -7.16 -10.11
CA ARG A 91 -11.58 -6.02 -10.42
C ARG A 91 -12.20 -4.67 -10.12
N LEU A 92 -13.50 -4.50 -10.37
CA LEU A 92 -14.21 -3.27 -10.01
C LEU A 92 -14.28 -3.12 -8.49
N TRP A 93 -14.51 -4.22 -7.76
CA TRP A 93 -14.44 -4.27 -6.30
C TRP A 93 -13.05 -3.83 -5.82
N GLU A 94 -11.98 -4.49 -6.28
CA GLU A 94 -10.60 -4.13 -5.95
C GLU A 94 -10.28 -2.66 -6.30
N PHE A 95 -10.78 -2.16 -7.43
CA PHE A 95 -10.62 -0.77 -7.84
C PHE A 95 -11.34 0.20 -6.89
N ILE A 96 -12.60 -0.05 -6.53
CA ILE A 96 -13.37 0.76 -5.56
C ILE A 96 -12.58 0.94 -4.26
N PHE A 97 -11.91 -0.13 -3.81
CA PHE A 97 -11.12 -0.11 -2.57
C PHE A 97 -9.71 0.44 -2.71
N SER A 98 -9.23 0.65 -3.94
CA SER A 98 -8.02 1.42 -4.21
C SER A 98 -8.24 2.94 -4.14
N LEU A 99 -9.51 3.38 -4.23
CA LEU A 99 -9.87 4.80 -4.18
C LEU A 99 -9.76 5.36 -2.75
N ASN A 100 -9.64 6.69 -2.67
CA ASN A 100 -9.75 7.39 -1.39
C ASN A 100 -11.13 7.11 -0.77
N PHE A 101 -11.20 6.93 0.55
CA PHE A 101 -12.45 6.68 1.28
C PHE A 101 -13.58 7.66 0.90
N ARG A 102 -13.26 8.94 0.62
CA ARG A 102 -14.23 9.96 0.19
C ARG A 102 -14.88 9.67 -1.17
N GLN A 103 -14.35 8.71 -1.92
CA GLN A 103 -14.79 8.31 -3.26
C GLN A 103 -15.51 6.97 -3.27
N LEU A 104 -15.67 6.30 -2.10
CA LEU A 104 -16.44 5.06 -2.04
C LEU A 104 -17.92 5.30 -2.42
N PRO A 105 -18.53 4.39 -3.20
CA PRO A 105 -19.98 4.37 -3.37
C PRO A 105 -20.68 4.18 -2.02
N ASN A 106 -21.91 4.70 -1.90
CA ASN A 106 -22.75 4.41 -0.75
C ASN A 106 -23.14 2.91 -0.74
N HIS A 107 -23.66 2.43 0.40
CA HIS A 107 -24.04 1.03 0.56
C HIS A 107 -25.09 0.57 -0.47
N GLU A 108 -26.07 1.41 -0.85
CA GLU A 108 -27.05 1.09 -1.90
C GLU A 108 -26.38 0.76 -3.23
N ALA A 109 -25.37 1.54 -3.62
CA ALA A 109 -24.65 1.32 -4.86
C ALA A 109 -23.75 0.07 -4.78
N LEU A 110 -23.13 -0.20 -3.63
CA LEU A 110 -22.38 -1.44 -3.42
C LEU A 110 -23.30 -2.68 -3.43
N ASN A 111 -24.56 -2.54 -3.01
CA ASN A 111 -25.54 -3.62 -3.07
C ASN A 111 -25.80 -4.12 -4.50
N LEU A 112 -25.62 -3.27 -5.51
CA LEU A 112 -25.69 -3.69 -6.92
C LEU A 112 -24.57 -4.68 -7.27
N LEU A 113 -23.39 -4.61 -6.64
CA LEU A 113 -22.35 -5.60 -6.87
C LEU A 113 -22.66 -6.93 -6.17
N PHE A 114 -23.28 -6.89 -5.00
CA PHE A 114 -23.64 -8.10 -4.26
C PHE A 114 -24.79 -8.86 -4.92
N THR A 115 -25.91 -8.18 -5.17
CA THR A 115 -27.10 -8.75 -5.84
C THR A 115 -26.84 -9.14 -7.31
N SER A 116 -25.63 -8.89 -7.84
CA SER A 116 -25.24 -9.38 -9.16
C SER A 116 -25.02 -10.89 -9.19
N HIS A 117 -24.72 -11.49 -8.03
CA HIS A 117 -24.24 -12.87 -7.91
C HIS A 117 -22.97 -13.21 -8.70
N ARG A 118 -22.17 -12.18 -9.02
CA ARG A 118 -20.93 -12.33 -9.78
C ARG A 118 -19.67 -12.05 -8.96
N LEU A 119 -19.79 -11.60 -7.72
CA LEU A 119 -18.64 -11.33 -6.85
C LEU A 119 -18.09 -12.65 -6.30
N LYS A 120 -16.83 -12.99 -6.65
CA LYS A 120 -16.17 -14.21 -6.16
C LYS A 120 -15.20 -13.93 -5.02
N LYS A 121 -14.71 -12.70 -4.92
CA LYS A 121 -13.78 -12.26 -3.88
C LYS A 121 -14.33 -11.05 -3.13
N LEU A 122 -14.63 -11.25 -1.85
CA LEU A 122 -15.04 -10.19 -0.94
C LEU A 122 -13.87 -9.81 -0.02
N ASP A 123 -13.17 -8.73 -0.34
CA ASP A 123 -12.15 -8.14 0.55
C ASP A 123 -12.66 -6.85 1.19
N LEU A 124 -12.71 -6.84 2.52
CA LEU A 124 -13.16 -5.74 3.37
C LEU A 124 -12.01 -5.11 4.17
N SER A 125 -10.76 -5.54 3.96
CA SER A 125 -9.56 -5.07 4.70
C SER A 125 -9.24 -3.58 4.56
N CYS A 126 -9.87 -2.96 3.57
CA CYS A 126 -9.77 -1.58 3.12
C CYS A 126 -10.75 -0.62 3.83
N PHE A 127 -11.79 -1.12 4.50
CA PHE A 127 -12.67 -0.30 5.36
C PHE A 127 -11.96 0.24 6.62
N PHE A 128 -10.64 0.22 6.63
CA PHE A 128 -9.84 0.54 7.79
C PHE A 128 -8.69 1.49 7.44
N VAL A 129 -8.85 2.75 7.83
CA VAL A 129 -7.80 3.77 7.80
C VAL A 129 -6.56 3.24 8.51
N LYS A 130 -5.39 3.26 7.87
CA LYS A 130 -4.13 2.89 8.53
C LYS A 130 -3.87 3.90 9.65
N ARG A 131 -3.54 3.42 10.85
CA ARG A 131 -3.10 4.27 11.97
C ARG A 131 -1.83 5.00 11.51
N GLY A 132 -1.91 6.30 11.25
CA GLY A 132 -0.84 7.10 10.65
C GLY A 132 -1.31 8.14 9.62
N GLU A 133 -2.53 8.00 9.08
CA GLU A 133 -3.18 9.08 8.34
C GLU A 133 -3.82 10.05 9.34
N THR A 134 -3.10 11.10 9.73
CA THR A 134 -3.69 12.21 10.49
C THR A 134 -4.49 13.11 9.53
N PHE A 135 -5.72 13.44 9.93
CA PHE A 135 -6.55 14.41 9.23
C PHE A 135 -6.24 15.80 9.78
N SER A 136 -5.90 16.76 8.92
CA SER A 136 -5.77 18.16 9.31
C SER A 136 -7.15 18.72 9.66
N ALA A 137 -7.24 19.48 10.76
CA ALA A 137 -8.46 20.17 11.19
C ALA A 137 -8.87 21.30 10.23
N ASP A 138 -7.97 21.76 9.36
CA ASP A 138 -8.19 22.88 8.43
C ASP A 138 -8.75 22.46 7.06
N ASP A 139 -9.38 21.28 6.96
CA ASP A 139 -9.94 20.79 5.69
C ASP A 139 -11.23 21.56 5.29
N PRO A 140 -11.24 22.29 4.16
CA PRO A 140 -12.38 23.10 3.73
C PRO A 140 -13.63 22.30 3.32
N TYR A 141 -13.58 20.97 3.33
CA TYR A 141 -14.71 20.08 3.02
C TYR A 141 -15.33 19.38 4.24
N ALA A 142 -14.93 19.75 5.46
CA ALA A 142 -15.58 19.27 6.67
C ALA A 142 -17.06 19.71 6.70
N PRO A 143 -18.04 18.80 6.92
CA PRO A 143 -19.44 19.18 6.95
C PRO A 143 -19.75 20.24 8.04
N PRO A 144 -20.77 21.10 7.84
CA PRO A 144 -20.94 22.36 8.60
C PRO A 144 -21.10 22.23 10.13
N HIS A 145 -21.47 21.05 10.62
CA HIS A 145 -21.63 20.75 12.05
C HIS A 145 -20.30 20.44 12.77
N LEU A 146 -19.16 20.52 12.07
CA LEU A 146 -17.81 20.28 12.63
C LEU A 146 -17.10 21.57 13.10
N LYS A 147 -17.80 22.72 13.19
CA LYS A 147 -17.21 24.02 13.58
C LYS A 147 -17.72 24.59 14.91
N GLN A 148 -18.34 23.79 15.79
CA GLN A 148 -18.78 24.28 17.10
C GLN A 148 -17.81 23.85 18.20
N ASP A 149 -17.18 24.85 18.82
CA ASP A 149 -16.33 24.73 20.00
C ASP A 149 -17.14 24.17 21.18
N VAL A 150 -16.65 23.09 21.77
CA VAL A 150 -17.14 22.59 23.07
C VAL A 150 -15.94 22.55 24.01
N ASP A 151 -15.92 23.48 24.96
CA ASP A 151 -15.04 23.44 26.12
C ASP A 151 -15.43 22.23 26.99
N VAL A 152 -14.59 21.21 27.03
CA VAL A 152 -14.72 20.09 27.98
C VAL A 152 -13.47 20.03 28.84
N GLN A 153 -13.60 20.48 30.10
CA GLN A 153 -12.61 20.18 31.14
C GLN A 153 -12.73 18.71 31.55
N VAL A 154 -11.63 17.96 31.44
CA VAL A 154 -11.51 16.58 31.93
C VAL A 154 -10.67 16.59 33.21
N PRO A 155 -11.09 15.94 34.31
CA PRO A 155 -10.31 15.90 35.54
C PRO A 155 -9.14 14.91 35.42
N VAL A 156 -7.98 15.32 35.95
CA VAL A 156 -6.77 14.52 36.05
C VAL A 156 -6.89 13.61 37.27
N ASP A 157 -6.83 12.29 37.06
CA ASP A 157 -6.71 11.30 38.14
C ASP A 157 -5.23 10.97 38.35
N GLU A 158 -4.68 11.47 39.45
CA GLU A 158 -3.32 11.20 39.93
C GLU A 158 -3.30 9.90 40.74
N ARG A 159 -3.24 8.74 40.09
CA ARG A 159 -2.83 7.46 40.73
C ARG A 159 -2.58 6.37 39.69
N THR A 160 -1.36 6.31 39.19
CA THR A 160 -0.61 5.09 38.84
C THR A 160 0.73 5.54 38.25
N GLY A 161 1.77 5.50 39.09
CA GLY A 161 3.14 5.71 38.66
C GLY A 161 3.63 4.47 37.91
N ASP A 162 3.47 4.47 36.59
CA ASP A 162 4.15 3.57 35.68
C ASP A 162 4.81 4.38 34.56
N GLU A 163 6.13 4.31 34.49
CA GLU A 163 7.04 5.13 33.69
C GLU A 163 7.08 4.79 32.18
N TYR A 164 5.95 4.39 31.59
CA TYR A 164 5.86 4.00 30.16
C TYR A 164 4.99 4.94 29.29
N SER A 165 4.72 6.18 29.72
CA SER A 165 3.84 7.11 29.00
C SER A 165 4.53 8.09 28.02
N TYR A 166 5.86 8.03 27.84
CA TYR A 166 6.60 9.09 27.14
C TYR A 166 6.54 9.11 25.59
N TYR A 167 5.81 8.21 24.92
CA TYR A 167 5.68 8.23 23.44
C TYR A 167 4.25 8.34 22.87
N CYS A 168 3.24 8.62 23.70
CA CYS A 168 1.83 8.77 23.24
C CYS A 168 1.17 10.10 23.69
N ARG A 169 1.94 11.17 23.85
CA ARG A 169 1.44 12.48 24.34
C ARG A 169 1.65 13.65 23.38
N ILE A 170 1.66 13.40 22.08
CA ILE A 170 1.63 14.48 21.07
C ILE A 170 0.45 14.20 20.14
N PHE A 171 -0.42 15.20 19.96
CA PHE A 171 -1.69 15.25 19.19
C PHE A 171 -3.01 14.88 19.90
N PRO A 172 -3.52 15.73 20.82
CA PRO A 172 -4.90 15.64 21.33
C PRO A 172 -5.97 15.92 20.26
N GLU A 173 -5.69 16.83 19.32
CA GLU A 173 -6.70 17.41 18.40
C GLU A 173 -7.09 16.51 17.21
N GLY A 174 -6.36 15.41 16.96
CA GLY A 174 -6.67 14.45 15.88
C GLY A 174 -7.54 13.26 16.29
N SER A 175 -7.88 13.13 17.57
CA SER A 175 -8.49 11.93 18.14
C SER A 175 -10.00 11.80 17.82
N ASP A 176 -10.74 12.90 17.83
CA ASP A 176 -12.20 12.89 17.60
C ASP A 176 -12.59 12.68 16.14
N ILE A 177 -11.88 13.30 15.19
CA ILE A 177 -12.11 13.10 13.75
C ILE A 177 -11.84 11.63 13.36
N TYR A 178 -10.78 11.05 13.92
CA TYR A 178 -10.46 9.64 13.74
C TYR A 178 -11.56 8.73 14.33
N LEU A 179 -12.04 9.01 15.55
CA LEU A 179 -13.10 8.24 16.18
C LEU A 179 -14.44 8.33 15.44
N ARG A 180 -14.84 9.51 14.94
CA ARG A 180 -16.08 9.68 14.15
C ARG A 180 -15.97 8.99 12.78
N THR A 181 -14.85 9.15 12.08
CA THR A 181 -14.59 8.47 10.79
C THR A 181 -14.60 6.95 10.97
N LYS A 182 -14.02 6.46 12.07
CA LYS A 182 -14.05 5.05 12.44
C LYS A 182 -15.48 4.56 12.69
N LYS A 183 -16.30 5.27 13.48
CA LYS A 183 -17.70 4.87 13.74
C LYS A 183 -18.55 4.82 12.47
N HIS A 184 -18.39 5.82 11.59
CA HIS A 184 -19.09 5.85 10.29
C HIS A 184 -18.70 4.64 9.43
N MET A 185 -17.40 4.31 9.37
CA MET A 185 -16.88 3.14 8.67
C MET A 185 -17.42 1.81 9.21
N GLU A 186 -17.48 1.68 10.53
CA GLU A 186 -18.07 0.50 11.18
C GLU A 186 -19.57 0.39 10.84
N GLY A 187 -20.30 1.50 10.78
CA GLY A 187 -21.70 1.56 10.35
C GLY A 187 -21.90 1.07 8.91
N GLU A 188 -21.16 1.63 7.95
CA GLU A 188 -21.26 1.21 6.54
C GLU A 188 -20.87 -0.26 6.35
N CYS A 189 -19.80 -0.72 7.01
CA CYS A 189 -19.39 -2.12 6.94
C CYS A 189 -20.46 -3.07 7.52
N ASN A 190 -21.09 -2.70 8.64
CA ASN A 190 -22.18 -3.48 9.23
C ASN A 190 -23.41 -3.53 8.31
N SER A 191 -23.77 -2.42 7.67
CA SER A 191 -24.85 -2.38 6.69
C SER A 191 -24.57 -3.28 5.48
N LEU A 192 -23.33 -3.24 4.94
CA LEU A 192 -22.91 -4.09 3.83
C LEU A 192 -22.99 -5.57 4.19
N LEU A 193 -22.47 -5.94 5.36
CA LEU A 193 -22.51 -7.31 5.84
C LEU A 193 -23.94 -7.76 6.10
N TYR A 194 -24.81 -6.90 6.64
CA TYR A 194 -26.21 -7.21 6.84
C TYR A 194 -26.93 -7.48 5.52
N MET A 195 -26.67 -6.69 4.47
CA MET A 195 -27.19 -6.96 3.13
C MET A 195 -26.69 -8.30 2.59
N LEU A 196 -25.39 -8.58 2.71
CA LEU A 196 -24.81 -9.86 2.31
C LEU A 196 -25.38 -11.06 3.08
N SER A 197 -25.78 -10.87 4.33
CA SER A 197 -26.40 -11.95 5.12
C SER A 197 -27.83 -12.26 4.69
N LYS A 198 -28.53 -11.30 4.07
CA LYS A 198 -29.87 -11.50 3.50
C LYS A 198 -29.84 -12.19 2.14
N ASP A 199 -28.82 -11.92 1.35
CA ASP A 199 -28.65 -12.47 0.01
C ASP A 199 -27.25 -13.07 -0.16
N PRO A 200 -27.00 -14.21 0.50
CA PRO A 200 -25.68 -14.83 0.53
C PRO A 200 -25.26 -15.32 -0.85
N GLN A 201 -23.95 -15.24 -1.10
CA GLN A 201 -23.35 -15.51 -2.41
C GLN A 201 -22.81 -16.94 -2.47
N PRO A 202 -23.54 -17.94 -3.01
CA PRO A 202 -23.12 -19.35 -2.98
C PRO A 202 -21.82 -19.60 -3.76
N ASP A 203 -21.51 -18.74 -4.73
CA ASP A 203 -20.32 -18.80 -5.58
C ASP A 203 -19.11 -18.04 -4.99
N LEU A 204 -19.21 -17.52 -3.77
CA LEU A 204 -18.12 -16.81 -3.11
C LEU A 204 -16.94 -17.77 -2.85
N GLN A 205 -15.75 -17.40 -3.35
CA GLN A 205 -14.54 -18.22 -3.26
C GLN A 205 -13.54 -17.68 -2.23
N SER A 206 -13.57 -16.39 -1.95
CA SER A 206 -12.66 -15.73 -1.01
C SER A 206 -13.39 -14.69 -0.17
N TYR A 207 -13.22 -14.79 1.15
CA TYR A 207 -13.66 -13.80 2.13
C TYR A 207 -12.45 -13.26 2.88
N ILE A 208 -12.19 -11.95 2.82
CA ILE A 208 -11.02 -11.33 3.47
C ILE A 208 -11.46 -10.17 4.34
N MET A 209 -11.23 -10.31 5.64
CA MET A 209 -11.47 -9.29 6.65
C MET A 209 -10.37 -9.33 7.70
N THR A 210 -9.36 -8.48 7.53
CA THR A 210 -8.12 -8.56 8.34
C THR A 210 -8.16 -7.76 9.64
N ARG A 211 -9.11 -6.84 9.81
CA ARG A 211 -9.17 -5.97 10.99
C ARG A 211 -10.44 -6.15 11.79
N ALA A 212 -10.34 -5.69 13.03
CA ALA A 212 -11.29 -5.93 14.07
C ALA A 212 -12.44 -4.92 13.98
N ILE A 213 -13.59 -5.31 13.44
CA ILE A 213 -14.85 -4.58 13.66
C ILE A 213 -15.65 -5.43 14.64
N PRO A 214 -16.28 -4.84 15.66
CA PRO A 214 -17.32 -5.49 16.41
C PRO A 214 -18.54 -5.71 15.51
N ILE A 215 -18.41 -6.61 14.54
CA ILE A 215 -19.53 -7.11 13.76
C ILE A 215 -20.23 -8.10 14.67
N SER A 216 -21.54 -7.98 14.70
CA SER A 216 -22.41 -8.98 15.26
C SER A 216 -22.10 -10.36 14.63
N LYS A 217 -21.72 -11.35 15.46
CA LYS A 217 -21.49 -12.75 15.02
C LYS A 217 -22.63 -13.27 14.13
N PHE A 218 -23.85 -12.75 14.34
CA PHE A 218 -25.06 -13.09 13.60
C PHE A 218 -25.02 -12.77 12.11
N VAL A 219 -24.12 -11.90 11.64
CA VAL A 219 -24.09 -11.45 10.23
C VAL A 219 -23.11 -12.27 9.39
N LEU A 220 -21.94 -12.61 9.95
CA LEU A 220 -20.90 -13.32 9.22
C LEU A 220 -21.21 -14.82 9.06
N GLN A 221 -21.86 -15.39 10.07
CA GLN A 221 -22.16 -16.82 10.11
C GLN A 221 -23.05 -17.28 8.94
N PRO A 222 -24.21 -16.64 8.64
CA PRO A 222 -25.04 -17.02 7.50
C PRO A 222 -24.30 -16.95 6.16
N LEU A 223 -23.49 -15.91 5.97
CA LEU A 223 -22.74 -15.71 4.73
C LEU A 223 -21.79 -16.88 4.46
N ILE A 224 -21.01 -17.29 5.47
CA ILE A 224 -20.04 -18.38 5.32
C ILE A 224 -20.73 -19.74 5.24
N GLN A 225 -21.80 -19.95 6.02
CA GLN A 225 -22.55 -21.21 6.01
C GLN A 225 -23.16 -21.53 4.64
N VAL A 226 -23.62 -20.52 3.90
CA VAL A 226 -24.17 -20.69 2.54
C VAL A 226 -23.07 -20.81 1.49
N SER A 227 -21.90 -20.20 1.71
CA SER A 227 -20.80 -20.15 0.74
C SER A 227 -19.90 -21.40 0.81
N THR A 228 -20.44 -22.56 0.41
CA THR A 228 -19.71 -23.84 0.47
C THR A 228 -18.48 -23.91 -0.45
N ASN A 229 -18.40 -23.03 -1.45
CA ASN A 229 -17.29 -22.92 -2.41
C ASN A 229 -16.09 -22.09 -1.89
N LEU A 230 -16.10 -21.64 -0.64
CA LEU A 230 -15.02 -20.85 -0.06
C LEU A 230 -13.70 -21.64 -0.05
N THR A 231 -12.68 -21.02 -0.65
CA THR A 231 -11.30 -21.53 -0.71
C THR A 231 -10.34 -20.72 0.17
N GLU A 232 -10.69 -19.46 0.48
CA GLU A 232 -9.88 -18.56 1.30
C GLU A 232 -10.77 -17.78 2.27
N ILE A 233 -10.44 -17.82 3.56
CA ILE A 233 -11.10 -17.07 4.62
C ILE A 233 -10.03 -16.37 5.45
N HIS A 234 -10.03 -15.03 5.43
CA HIS A 234 -9.33 -14.21 6.41
C HIS A 234 -10.38 -13.50 7.27
N THR A 235 -10.32 -13.65 8.58
CA THR A 235 -11.32 -13.09 9.49
C THR A 235 -10.71 -12.77 10.83
N ASN A 236 -11.34 -11.94 11.66
CA ASN A 236 -10.82 -11.66 12.98
C ASN A 236 -11.22 -12.74 14.00
N LEU A 237 -10.27 -13.21 14.80
CA LEU A 237 -10.47 -14.30 15.77
C LEU A 237 -11.55 -13.98 16.83
N HIS A 238 -11.74 -12.72 17.22
CA HIS A 238 -12.63 -12.35 18.34
C HIS A 238 -14.12 -12.57 18.08
N TRP A 239 -14.53 -12.50 16.82
CA TRP A 239 -15.94 -12.59 16.44
C TRP A 239 -16.21 -13.77 15.52
N PHE A 240 -15.27 -14.69 15.42
CA PHE A 240 -15.37 -15.82 14.52
C PHE A 240 -15.70 -17.11 15.26
N ASP A 241 -16.91 -17.62 15.06
CA ASP A 241 -17.23 -19.00 15.43
C ASP A 241 -16.66 -19.93 14.36
N LEU A 242 -15.62 -20.69 14.69
CA LEU A 242 -15.00 -21.63 13.76
C LEU A 242 -15.97 -22.73 13.29
N ASN A 243 -17.06 -23.02 14.03
CA ASN A 243 -18.04 -24.00 13.57
C ASN A 243 -18.66 -23.62 12.21
N VAL A 244 -18.67 -22.34 11.84
CA VAL A 244 -19.27 -21.89 10.57
C VAL A 244 -18.50 -22.39 9.35
N VAL A 245 -17.21 -22.74 9.49
CA VAL A 245 -16.39 -23.22 8.36
C VAL A 245 -16.45 -24.73 8.18
N MET A 246 -17.15 -25.49 9.03
CA MET A 246 -17.20 -26.96 8.92
C MET A 246 -17.72 -27.44 7.55
N ASN A 247 -18.60 -26.65 6.92
CA ASN A 247 -19.17 -26.97 5.61
C ASN A 247 -18.29 -26.54 4.41
N CYS A 248 -17.22 -25.78 4.66
CA CYS A 248 -16.32 -25.26 3.63
C CYS A 248 -15.27 -26.31 3.24
N LYS A 249 -15.69 -27.43 2.63
CA LYS A 249 -14.79 -28.55 2.28
C LYS A 249 -13.67 -28.17 1.30
N MET A 250 -13.88 -27.11 0.51
CA MET A 250 -12.91 -26.58 -0.45
C MET A 250 -11.93 -25.57 0.16
N LEU A 251 -12.00 -25.32 1.48
CA LEU A 251 -11.19 -24.32 2.15
C LEU A 251 -9.71 -24.74 2.15
N ARG A 252 -8.88 -23.91 1.52
CA ARG A 252 -7.43 -24.09 1.41
C ARG A 252 -6.67 -23.14 2.31
N ILE A 253 -7.19 -21.94 2.55
CA ILE A 253 -6.55 -20.89 3.33
C ILE A 253 -7.49 -20.41 4.43
N LEU A 254 -7.09 -20.58 5.69
CA LEU A 254 -7.78 -20.03 6.86
C LEU A 254 -6.81 -19.15 7.66
N ARG A 255 -7.06 -17.84 7.67
CA ARG A 255 -6.27 -16.86 8.44
C ARG A 255 -7.14 -16.15 9.46
N LEU A 256 -6.80 -16.32 10.74
CA LEU A 256 -7.54 -15.74 11.85
C LEU A 256 -6.76 -14.54 12.41
N HIS A 257 -7.13 -13.33 12.07
CA HIS A 257 -6.47 -12.12 12.53
C HIS A 257 -6.83 -11.82 13.98
N ALA A 258 -5.87 -11.88 14.89
CA ALA A 258 -6.11 -11.44 16.26
C ALA A 258 -5.89 -9.92 16.37
N SER A 259 -6.70 -9.25 17.21
CA SER A 259 -6.53 -7.82 17.47
C SER A 259 -5.24 -7.57 18.26
N PRO A 260 -4.48 -6.49 18.00
CA PRO A 260 -3.31 -6.14 18.82
C PRO A 260 -3.64 -5.94 20.30
N ARG A 261 -4.90 -5.63 20.62
CA ARG A 261 -5.37 -5.41 22.00
C ARG A 261 -5.68 -6.70 22.75
N THR A 262 -5.82 -7.81 22.03
CA THR A 262 -6.29 -9.04 22.65
C THR A 262 -5.10 -9.82 23.12
N ARG A 263 -4.85 -9.67 24.41
CA ARG A 263 -3.85 -10.43 25.14
C ARG A 263 -4.42 -11.83 25.33
N PHE A 264 -4.08 -12.74 24.43
CA PHE A 264 -4.25 -14.17 24.70
C PHE A 264 -3.08 -14.55 25.61
N PHE A 265 -3.28 -14.46 26.91
CA PHE A 265 -2.31 -15.02 27.85
C PHE A 265 -2.42 -16.54 27.89
N ASP A 266 -3.60 -17.08 27.61
CA ASP A 266 -3.87 -18.50 27.45
C ASP A 266 -4.60 -18.76 26.13
N CYS A 267 -4.38 -19.95 25.54
CA CYS A 267 -5.31 -20.46 24.53
C CYS A 267 -6.67 -20.62 25.19
N PRO A 268 -7.72 -19.90 24.72
CA PRO A 268 -9.04 -20.11 25.25
C PRO A 268 -9.37 -21.59 25.07
N LYS A 269 -9.79 -22.28 26.15
CA LYS A 269 -10.20 -23.69 26.06
C LYS A 269 -11.27 -23.86 24.98
N GLU A 270 -12.15 -22.86 24.82
CA GLU A 270 -13.16 -22.86 23.77
C GLU A 270 -12.54 -22.87 22.36
N LEU A 271 -11.44 -22.14 22.15
CA LEU A 271 -10.75 -22.15 20.85
C LEU A 271 -10.16 -23.52 20.56
N LEU A 272 -9.55 -24.15 21.56
CA LEU A 272 -8.98 -25.49 21.43
C LEU A 272 -10.05 -26.53 21.09
N GLU A 273 -11.14 -26.55 21.86
CA GLU A 273 -12.29 -27.45 21.64
C GLU A 273 -12.92 -27.23 20.27
N THR A 274 -13.06 -25.97 19.86
CA THR A 274 -13.64 -25.68 18.54
C THR A 274 -12.69 -26.09 17.41
N CYS A 275 -11.38 -25.89 17.56
CA CYS A 275 -10.41 -26.35 16.56
C CYS A 275 -10.38 -27.87 16.45
N ASP A 276 -10.44 -28.59 17.58
CA ASP A 276 -10.48 -30.05 17.64
C ASP A 276 -11.70 -30.61 16.89
N LYS A 277 -12.84 -29.92 16.99
CA LYS A 277 -14.07 -30.28 16.29
C LYS A 277 -14.04 -29.92 14.79
N VAL A 278 -13.49 -28.75 14.43
CA VAL A 278 -13.64 -28.16 13.09
C VAL A 278 -12.54 -28.60 12.13
N LEU A 279 -11.28 -28.62 12.57
CA LEU A 279 -10.15 -28.90 11.68
C LEU A 279 -10.20 -30.30 11.03
N PRO A 280 -10.74 -31.37 11.67
CA PRO A 280 -10.94 -32.66 11.01
C PRO A 280 -11.81 -32.62 9.75
N SER A 281 -12.72 -31.65 9.61
CA SER A 281 -13.57 -31.52 8.41
C SER A 281 -12.90 -30.76 7.27
N LEU A 282 -11.70 -30.22 7.48
CA LEU A 282 -10.98 -29.34 6.54
C LEU A 282 -9.75 -30.04 5.91
N GLU A 283 -9.97 -31.21 5.29
CA GLU A 283 -8.89 -32.03 4.69
C GLU A 283 -8.08 -31.33 3.58
N ASN A 284 -8.65 -30.28 2.97
CA ASN A 284 -8.03 -29.49 1.89
C ASN A 284 -7.22 -28.30 2.39
N LEU A 285 -7.12 -28.11 3.70
CA LEU A 285 -6.45 -26.95 4.28
C LEU A 285 -4.94 -26.98 4.02
N GLU A 286 -4.45 -25.98 3.30
CA GLU A 286 -3.04 -25.80 2.94
C GLU A 286 -2.35 -24.76 3.83
N ILE A 287 -3.09 -23.74 4.28
CA ILE A 287 -2.58 -22.67 5.14
C ILE A 287 -3.56 -22.46 6.29
N PHE A 288 -3.05 -22.60 7.52
CA PHE A 288 -3.78 -22.27 8.73
C PHE A 288 -2.93 -21.34 9.59
N THR A 289 -3.36 -20.11 9.86
CA THR A 289 -2.57 -19.19 10.68
C THR A 289 -3.46 -18.30 11.50
N ILE A 290 -3.07 -17.97 12.72
CA ILE A 290 -3.68 -16.86 13.45
C ILE A 290 -2.72 -15.68 13.31
N CYS A 291 -3.12 -14.68 12.55
CA CYS A 291 -2.31 -13.53 12.20
C CYS A 291 -2.31 -12.52 13.36
N ASN A 292 -1.30 -12.55 14.23
CA ASN A 292 -0.96 -11.40 15.07
C ASN A 292 0.49 -11.46 15.55
N ARG A 293 1.30 -10.49 15.14
CA ARG A 293 2.73 -10.38 15.54
C ARG A 293 2.92 -10.12 17.04
N LYS A 294 1.89 -9.60 17.72
CA LYS A 294 1.91 -9.27 19.14
C LYS A 294 1.20 -10.29 20.03
N VAL A 295 0.48 -11.25 19.43
CA VAL A 295 -0.11 -12.30 20.23
C VAL A 295 0.97 -13.28 20.58
N ASP A 296 0.90 -13.66 21.84
CA ASP A 296 1.68 -14.75 22.32
C ASP A 296 1.45 -16.01 21.48
N CYS A 297 2.52 -16.40 20.78
CA CYS A 297 2.55 -17.62 20.00
C CYS A 297 2.78 -18.85 20.87
N PHE A 298 3.22 -18.67 22.13
CA PHE A 298 3.54 -19.75 23.06
C PHE A 298 2.29 -20.56 23.41
N GLY A 299 1.18 -19.92 23.82
CA GLY A 299 -0.04 -20.63 24.19
C GLY A 299 -0.74 -21.36 23.04
N MET A 300 -0.39 -21.10 21.77
CA MET A 300 -1.13 -21.56 20.59
C MET A 300 -0.57 -22.83 19.94
N HIS A 301 0.50 -23.40 20.49
CA HIS A 301 1.04 -24.68 20.00
C HIS A 301 0.03 -25.84 20.05
N PRO A 302 -0.93 -25.94 21.00
CA PRO A 302 -1.93 -27.01 20.99
C PRO A 302 -2.90 -26.90 19.80
N VAL A 303 -3.30 -25.68 19.43
CA VAL A 303 -4.16 -25.46 18.24
C VAL A 303 -3.41 -25.81 16.96
N THR A 304 -2.12 -25.43 16.90
CA THR A 304 -1.24 -25.78 15.78
C THR A 304 -1.04 -27.29 15.68
N ALA A 305 -0.93 -27.99 16.82
CA ALA A 305 -0.83 -29.44 16.88
C ALA A 305 -2.09 -30.13 16.32
N ILE A 306 -3.30 -29.67 16.68
CA ILE A 306 -4.55 -30.18 16.11
C ILE A 306 -4.55 -29.99 14.59
N ALA A 307 -4.17 -28.81 14.09
CA ALA A 307 -4.07 -28.57 12.64
C ALA A 307 -3.10 -29.53 11.96
N LEU A 308 -1.92 -29.76 12.54
CA LEU A 308 -0.92 -30.69 12.00
C LEU A 308 -1.41 -32.15 12.01
N ALA A 309 -2.18 -32.56 13.02
CA ALA A 309 -2.73 -33.91 13.12
C ALA A 309 -3.84 -34.18 12.09
N HIS A 310 -4.68 -33.19 11.81
CA HIS A 310 -5.90 -33.36 11.03
C HIS A 310 -5.83 -32.86 9.58
N CYS A 311 -4.88 -31.98 9.23
CA CYS A 311 -4.79 -31.35 7.91
C CYS A 311 -3.55 -31.88 7.14
N PRO A 312 -3.63 -33.00 6.40
CA PRO A 312 -2.48 -33.62 5.75
C PRO A 312 -1.90 -32.78 4.59
N LYS A 313 -2.66 -31.83 4.04
CA LYS A 313 -2.23 -30.91 2.98
C LYS A 313 -1.59 -29.64 3.51
N LEU A 314 -1.46 -29.49 4.83
CA LEU A 314 -0.96 -28.26 5.45
C LEU A 314 0.50 -28.01 5.06
N THR A 315 0.74 -26.86 4.45
CA THR A 315 2.05 -26.39 3.99
C THR A 315 2.58 -25.22 4.79
N SER A 316 1.73 -24.54 5.56
CA SER A 316 2.12 -23.37 6.35
C SER A 316 1.22 -23.20 7.56
N VAL A 317 1.85 -23.01 8.73
CA VAL A 317 1.17 -22.57 9.96
C VAL A 317 1.36 -21.07 10.27
N GLY A 318 1.93 -20.32 9.32
CA GLY A 318 2.23 -18.90 9.47
C GLY A 318 3.35 -18.65 10.48
N TYR A 319 3.12 -17.74 11.43
CA TYR A 319 4.09 -17.36 12.46
C TYR A 319 3.98 -18.20 13.74
N PHE A 320 3.26 -19.31 13.71
CA PHE A 320 3.15 -20.19 14.86
C PHE A 320 4.33 -21.13 15.01
N ASN A 321 4.68 -21.38 16.28
CA ASN A 321 5.75 -22.29 16.62
C ASN A 321 5.35 -23.74 16.33
N SER A 322 5.66 -24.17 15.10
CA SER A 322 5.45 -25.56 14.67
C SER A 322 6.34 -26.55 15.42
N ALA A 323 7.52 -26.14 15.93
CA ALA A 323 8.40 -27.05 16.67
C ALA A 323 7.76 -27.48 18.00
N MET A 324 7.24 -26.51 18.78
CA MET A 324 6.50 -26.81 20.01
C MET A 324 5.21 -27.61 19.75
N ALA A 325 4.52 -27.32 18.64
CA ALA A 325 3.33 -28.09 18.27
C ALA A 325 3.65 -29.57 18.00
N ILE A 326 4.78 -29.85 17.35
CA ILE A 326 5.26 -31.22 17.08
C ILE A 326 5.65 -31.92 18.38
N GLU A 327 6.37 -31.25 19.26
CA GLU A 327 6.72 -31.78 20.58
C GLU A 327 5.46 -32.12 21.40
N PHE A 328 4.46 -31.24 21.38
CA PHE A 328 3.18 -31.47 22.02
C PHE A 328 2.40 -32.66 21.45
N LEU A 329 2.45 -32.88 20.13
CA LEU A 329 1.86 -34.08 19.51
C LEU A 329 2.58 -35.36 19.93
N ASN A 330 3.91 -35.32 19.99
CA ASN A 330 4.73 -36.45 20.42
C ASN A 330 4.47 -36.82 21.88
N SER A 331 4.32 -35.83 22.77
CA SER A 331 4.03 -36.08 24.18
C SER A 331 2.63 -36.66 24.41
N LYS A 332 1.62 -36.25 23.63
CA LYS A 332 0.25 -36.75 23.76
C LYS A 332 0.04 -38.17 23.26
N THR A 333 0.75 -38.60 22.23
CA THR A 333 0.44 -39.86 21.53
C THR A 333 1.21 -41.07 22.02
N ASN A 334 2.14 -40.91 22.97
CA ASN A 334 3.11 -41.94 23.43
C ASN A 334 3.87 -42.64 22.27
N LYS A 335 3.76 -42.10 21.06
CA LYS A 335 4.39 -42.58 19.84
C LYS A 335 5.10 -41.39 19.24
N SER A 336 6.41 -41.52 19.05
CA SER A 336 7.15 -40.57 18.23
C SER A 336 6.48 -40.53 16.86
N HIS A 337 5.91 -39.38 16.46
CA HIS A 337 5.41 -39.21 15.10
C HIS A 337 6.59 -39.36 14.15
N THR A 338 6.67 -40.51 13.49
CA THR A 338 7.64 -40.78 12.42
C THR A 338 7.19 -40.18 11.09
N GLY A 339 5.96 -39.66 11.03
CA GLY A 339 5.39 -39.00 9.86
C GLY A 339 6.10 -37.68 9.55
N CYS A 340 6.45 -37.49 8.27
CA CYS A 340 6.98 -36.22 7.79
C CYS A 340 5.82 -35.27 7.43
N PHE A 341 5.70 -34.15 8.13
CA PHE A 341 4.78 -33.07 7.78
C PHE A 341 5.24 -32.37 6.50
N ARG A 342 4.27 -31.94 5.67
CA ARG A 342 4.52 -31.26 4.38
C ARG A 342 4.70 -29.75 4.53
N LEU A 343 5.11 -29.28 5.71
CA LEU A 343 5.33 -27.87 5.98
C LEU A 343 6.48 -27.33 5.13
N LYS A 344 6.18 -26.26 4.39
CA LYS A 344 7.12 -25.47 3.59
C LYS A 344 7.49 -24.17 4.28
N LYS A 345 6.57 -23.58 5.05
CA LYS A 345 6.79 -22.33 5.78
C LYS A 345 6.62 -22.56 7.28
N CYS A 346 7.69 -22.33 8.03
CA CYS A 346 7.72 -22.57 9.46
C CYS A 346 8.22 -21.35 10.23
N PHE A 347 7.71 -21.19 11.44
CA PHE A 347 8.29 -20.38 12.49
C PHE A 347 8.69 -21.30 13.65
N TRP A 348 9.90 -21.15 14.18
CA TRP A 348 10.43 -21.88 15.34
C TRP A 348 11.00 -20.87 16.33
N GLY A 349 10.35 -20.70 17.49
CA GLY A 349 10.69 -19.63 18.41
C GLY A 349 9.56 -19.29 19.38
N LEU A 350 9.79 -18.34 20.27
CA LEU A 350 8.81 -17.90 21.26
C LEU A 350 7.89 -16.77 20.75
N GLY A 351 8.27 -16.08 19.66
CA GLY A 351 7.57 -14.92 19.13
C GLY A 351 8.02 -13.60 19.78
N ALA A 352 7.56 -12.48 19.23
CA ALA A 352 8.00 -11.13 19.62
C ALA A 352 7.42 -10.64 20.96
N SER A 353 6.50 -11.37 21.61
CA SER A 353 5.84 -10.95 22.85
C SER A 353 6.57 -11.37 24.13
N CYS A 354 7.81 -11.88 24.03
CA CYS A 354 8.60 -12.31 25.19
C CYS A 354 9.13 -11.18 26.08
N GLU A 355 8.81 -9.93 25.80
CA GLU A 355 9.16 -8.79 26.68
C GLU A 355 8.46 -8.83 28.05
N SER A 356 7.52 -9.77 28.27
CA SER A 356 6.88 -9.93 29.57
C SER A 356 7.82 -10.61 30.59
N PRO A 357 8.13 -10.00 31.74
CA PRO A 357 9.04 -10.55 32.75
C PRO A 357 8.57 -11.90 33.32
N TYR A 358 7.26 -12.19 33.26
CA TYR A 358 6.70 -13.46 33.72
C TYR A 358 7.21 -14.69 32.94
N ARG A 359 7.83 -14.49 31.77
CA ARG A 359 8.26 -15.58 30.87
C ARG A 359 9.74 -15.90 30.90
N LEU A 360 10.50 -15.20 31.75
CA LEU A 360 11.92 -15.48 31.88
C LEU A 360 12.16 -16.94 32.29
N ASN A 361 11.35 -17.47 33.22
CA ASN A 361 11.46 -18.85 33.69
C ASN A 361 11.13 -19.88 32.58
N GLU A 362 10.10 -19.63 31.77
CA GLU A 362 9.78 -20.49 30.63
C GLU A 362 10.90 -20.46 29.58
N LEU A 363 11.47 -19.29 29.32
CA LEU A 363 12.59 -19.12 28.41
C LEU A 363 13.83 -19.86 28.91
N LEU A 364 14.13 -19.80 30.21
CA LEU A 364 15.23 -20.53 30.84
C LEU A 364 15.03 -22.05 30.72
N ASN A 365 13.82 -22.55 30.97
CA ASN A 365 13.49 -23.97 30.82
C ASN A 365 13.54 -24.42 29.37
N LEU A 366 13.11 -23.56 28.44
CA LEU A 366 13.17 -23.87 27.01
C LEU A 366 14.61 -23.85 26.51
N LYS A 367 15.47 -22.95 27.00
CA LYS A 367 16.85 -22.76 26.51
C LYS A 367 17.69 -24.04 26.52
N SER A 368 17.53 -24.88 27.54
CA SER A 368 18.25 -26.17 27.64
C SER A 368 17.73 -27.22 26.66
N ASN A 369 16.42 -27.30 26.45
CA ASN A 369 15.78 -28.30 25.58
C ASN A 369 15.60 -27.84 24.13
N PHE A 370 15.82 -26.55 23.85
CA PHE A 370 15.58 -25.96 22.53
C PHE A 370 16.33 -26.66 21.38
N PRO A 371 17.61 -27.07 21.53
CA PRO A 371 18.31 -27.81 20.47
C PRO A 371 17.61 -29.12 20.10
N GLU A 372 17.18 -29.92 21.08
CA GLU A 372 16.47 -31.18 20.84
C GLU A 372 15.05 -30.95 20.26
N LEU A 373 14.39 -29.86 20.67
CA LEU A 373 13.14 -29.42 20.07
C LEU A 373 13.31 -29.11 18.58
N ILE A 374 14.32 -28.32 18.21
CA ILE A 374 14.62 -27.97 16.82
C ILE A 374 15.06 -29.20 16.03
N LYS A 375 15.87 -30.08 16.61
CA LYS A 375 16.27 -31.36 15.99
C LYS A 375 15.06 -32.22 15.63
N THR A 376 14.08 -32.31 16.54
CA THR A 376 12.82 -33.03 16.33
C THR A 376 11.98 -32.35 15.25
N ALA A 377 11.85 -31.03 15.28
CA ALA A 377 11.12 -30.28 14.25
C ALA A 377 11.73 -30.47 12.86
N VAL A 378 13.07 -30.47 12.75
CA VAL A 378 13.80 -30.71 11.51
C VAL A 378 13.56 -32.14 10.99
N SER A 379 13.53 -33.16 11.85
CA SER A 379 13.25 -34.53 11.41
C SER A 379 11.81 -34.71 10.96
N CYS A 380 10.85 -34.05 11.62
CA CYS A 380 9.43 -34.12 11.26
C CYS A 380 9.07 -33.23 10.06
N CYS A 381 9.84 -32.19 9.76
CA CYS A 381 9.55 -31.23 8.68
C CYS A 381 10.73 -31.10 7.68
N PRO A 382 11.09 -32.15 6.94
CA PRO A 382 12.23 -32.12 6.01
C PRO A 382 12.00 -31.25 4.76
N PHE A 383 10.76 -30.82 4.51
CA PHE A 383 10.34 -30.06 3.32
C PHE A 383 10.33 -28.55 3.49
N VAL A 384 10.85 -28.02 4.60
CA VAL A 384 10.87 -26.58 4.88
C VAL A 384 11.68 -25.84 3.81
N GLU A 385 11.02 -24.88 3.19
CA GLU A 385 11.56 -23.97 2.17
C GLU A 385 11.83 -22.58 2.76
N GLU A 386 10.95 -22.10 3.65
CA GLU A 386 11.04 -20.82 4.35
C GLU A 386 10.98 -21.04 5.86
N LEU A 387 12.03 -20.61 6.57
CA LEU A 387 12.13 -20.73 8.02
C LEU A 387 12.38 -19.35 8.66
N ILE A 388 11.59 -19.05 9.69
CA ILE A 388 11.91 -18.01 10.66
C ILE A 388 12.28 -18.71 11.96
N LEU A 389 13.52 -18.54 12.40
CA LEU A 389 14.06 -19.13 13.62
C LEU A 389 14.43 -18.02 14.60
N GLN A 390 13.82 -18.04 15.78
CA GLN A 390 14.31 -17.26 16.91
C GLN A 390 15.39 -18.06 17.62
N VAL A 391 16.61 -17.54 17.64
CA VAL A 391 17.77 -18.27 18.15
C VAL A 391 17.84 -18.10 19.66
N ILE A 392 17.36 -19.11 20.40
CA ILE A 392 17.39 -19.15 21.88
C ILE A 392 18.67 -19.85 22.38
N ASN A 393 19.18 -20.80 21.61
CA ASN A 393 20.38 -21.57 21.92
C ASN A 393 21.16 -21.81 20.62
N LYS A 394 22.46 -21.49 20.58
CA LYS A 394 23.29 -21.61 19.37
C LYS A 394 23.39 -23.04 18.84
N ASP A 395 23.33 -24.04 19.71
CA ASP A 395 23.42 -25.46 19.33
C ASP A 395 22.26 -25.90 18.44
N CYS A 396 21.16 -25.15 18.37
CA CYS A 396 20.06 -25.48 17.45
C CYS A 396 20.40 -25.25 15.97
N LEU A 397 21.35 -24.34 15.68
CA LEU A 397 21.74 -23.99 14.31
C LEU A 397 22.31 -25.20 13.55
N GLN A 398 23.09 -26.05 14.23
CA GLN A 398 23.71 -27.23 13.62
C GLN A 398 22.68 -28.23 13.05
N HIS A 399 21.43 -28.20 13.53
CA HIS A 399 20.38 -29.10 13.05
C HIS A 399 19.81 -28.65 11.71
N LEU A 400 19.88 -27.35 11.39
CA LEU A 400 19.33 -26.78 10.15
C LEU A 400 20.01 -27.32 8.88
N ARG A 401 21.25 -27.84 8.98
CA ARG A 401 21.99 -28.46 7.85
C ARG A 401 21.28 -29.65 7.19
N ARG A 402 20.29 -30.23 7.89
CA ARG A 402 19.46 -31.34 7.39
C ARG A 402 18.31 -30.86 6.50
N LEU A 403 17.95 -29.58 6.53
CA LEU A 403 16.88 -29.01 5.71
C LEU A 403 17.36 -28.74 4.29
N LYS A 404 17.37 -29.76 3.43
CA LYS A 404 17.93 -29.67 2.06
C LYS A 404 17.15 -28.77 1.09
N ARG A 405 15.99 -28.26 1.48
CA ARG A 405 15.12 -27.40 0.66
C ARG A 405 15.03 -25.95 1.14
N LEU A 406 15.71 -25.62 2.25
CA LEU A 406 15.65 -24.30 2.86
C LEU A 406 16.27 -23.26 1.91
N ASN A 407 15.41 -22.39 1.37
CA ASN A 407 15.78 -21.32 0.43
C ASN A 407 15.67 -19.92 1.06
N SER A 408 14.92 -19.78 2.15
CA SER A 408 14.73 -18.54 2.88
C SER A 408 14.91 -18.77 4.37
N LEU A 409 15.86 -18.08 4.98
CA LEU A 409 16.14 -18.16 6.41
C LEU A 409 16.08 -16.77 7.03
N VAL A 410 15.27 -16.62 8.07
CA VAL A 410 15.21 -15.43 8.93
C VAL A 410 15.68 -15.85 10.32
N LEU A 411 16.79 -15.28 10.80
CA LEU A 411 17.28 -15.47 12.16
C LEU A 411 16.91 -14.26 13.03
N GLU A 412 16.25 -14.50 14.15
CA GLU A 412 15.90 -13.48 15.14
C GLU A 412 16.70 -13.75 16.42
N CYS A 413 17.73 -12.94 16.68
CA CYS A 413 18.75 -13.18 17.72
C CYS A 413 18.54 -12.34 19.00
N ALA A 414 17.40 -11.65 19.14
CA ALA A 414 17.17 -10.59 20.12
C ALA A 414 17.18 -11.00 21.62
N TYR A 415 17.38 -12.28 21.94
CA TYR A 415 17.24 -12.81 23.31
C TYR A 415 18.44 -13.64 23.75
N TYR A 416 19.59 -13.49 23.08
CA TYR A 416 20.75 -14.33 23.32
C TYR A 416 22.04 -13.50 23.44
N ASP A 417 22.42 -13.22 24.69
CA ASP A 417 23.64 -12.47 25.04
C ASP A 417 24.91 -13.17 24.51
N ASP A 418 24.88 -14.50 24.42
CA ASP A 418 25.99 -15.33 23.97
C ASP A 418 25.95 -15.64 22.47
N PHE A 419 25.19 -14.90 21.65
CA PHE A 419 25.15 -15.14 20.20
C PHE A 419 26.49 -14.83 19.54
N GLU A 420 27.27 -15.88 19.28
CA GLU A 420 28.47 -15.80 18.48
C GLU A 420 28.10 -15.86 16.99
N ILE A 421 28.59 -14.90 16.22
CA ILE A 421 28.31 -14.79 14.78
C ILE A 421 28.96 -15.94 14.01
N ASP A 422 30.05 -16.51 14.54
CA ASP A 422 30.83 -17.55 13.87
C ASP A 422 30.04 -18.85 13.64
N GLU A 423 29.16 -19.24 14.56
CA GLU A 423 28.25 -20.39 14.38
C GLU A 423 27.22 -20.13 13.29
N CYS A 424 26.73 -18.89 13.19
CA CYS A 424 25.86 -18.49 12.08
C CYS A 424 26.61 -18.58 10.75
N LEU A 425 27.85 -18.10 10.69
CA LEU A 425 28.68 -18.17 9.48
C LEU A 425 29.01 -19.62 9.10
N SER A 426 29.31 -20.46 10.10
CA SER A 426 29.52 -21.90 9.93
C SER A 426 28.28 -22.56 9.31
N LEU A 427 27.09 -22.30 9.87
CA LEU A 427 25.83 -22.78 9.30
C LEU A 427 25.65 -22.31 7.86
N LEU A 428 25.85 -21.02 7.57
CA LEU A 428 25.72 -20.48 6.22
C LEU A 428 26.66 -21.19 5.24
N GLY A 429 27.88 -21.54 5.66
CA GLY A 429 28.81 -22.35 4.88
C GLY A 429 28.27 -23.75 4.54
N GLU A 430 27.49 -24.36 5.43
CA GLU A 430 26.88 -25.68 5.21
C GLU A 430 25.61 -25.63 4.34
N ILE A 431 24.79 -24.57 4.45
CA ILE A 431 23.51 -24.44 3.71
C ILE A 431 23.61 -23.53 2.47
N ARG A 432 24.81 -23.09 2.12
CA ARG A 432 25.04 -22.05 1.09
C ARG A 432 24.38 -22.29 -0.26
N HIS A 433 24.44 -23.52 -0.78
CA HIS A 433 24.09 -23.80 -2.18
C HIS A 433 22.59 -23.62 -2.45
N GLN A 434 21.76 -23.71 -1.41
CA GLN A 434 20.30 -23.67 -1.50
C GLN A 434 19.70 -22.33 -1.08
N LEU A 435 20.42 -21.52 -0.28
CA LEU A 435 19.89 -20.30 0.31
C LEU A 435 19.84 -19.16 -0.70
N LYS A 436 18.64 -18.59 -0.90
CA LYS A 436 18.38 -17.44 -1.78
C LYS A 436 18.04 -16.17 -1.01
N HIS A 437 17.45 -16.32 0.18
CA HIS A 437 17.02 -15.21 1.01
C HIS A 437 17.54 -15.40 2.43
N PHE A 438 18.30 -14.43 2.91
CA PHE A 438 18.82 -14.44 4.27
C PHE A 438 18.46 -13.14 4.97
N VAL A 439 17.86 -13.25 6.15
CA VAL A 439 17.54 -12.12 7.00
C VAL A 439 18.06 -12.42 8.39
N ILE A 440 18.72 -11.46 9.01
CA ILE A 440 19.10 -11.51 10.42
C ILE A 440 18.58 -10.26 11.14
N LYS A 441 18.06 -10.44 12.34
CA LYS A 441 17.50 -9.38 13.20
C LYS A 441 17.94 -9.60 14.65
N GLY A 442 17.85 -8.58 15.49
CA GLY A 442 18.05 -8.75 16.93
C GLY A 442 19.53 -8.93 17.32
N ILE A 443 20.46 -8.37 16.55
CA ILE A 443 21.87 -8.33 16.96
C ILE A 443 22.00 -7.07 17.81
N ASP A 444 21.81 -7.23 19.10
CA ASP A 444 21.64 -6.13 20.05
C ASP A 444 22.83 -5.14 20.04
N ARG A 445 22.53 -3.86 20.29
CA ARG A 445 23.51 -2.77 20.47
C ARG A 445 24.45 -3.02 21.64
N PHE A 446 24.03 -3.80 22.65
CA PHE A 446 24.86 -4.08 23.82
C PHE A 446 26.00 -5.06 23.53
N THR A 447 25.92 -5.84 22.46
CA THR A 447 27.05 -6.68 22.00
C THR A 447 28.05 -5.85 21.17
N ILE A 448 28.78 -4.96 21.85
CA ILE A 448 29.89 -4.20 21.29
C ILE A 448 30.89 -5.18 20.65
N GLY A 449 31.15 -5.03 19.36
CA GLY A 449 32.18 -5.80 18.63
C GLY A 449 31.68 -6.99 17.80
N ARG A 450 30.38 -7.30 17.80
CA ARG A 450 29.82 -8.38 16.96
C ARG A 450 29.17 -7.82 15.70
N SER A 451 29.96 -7.72 14.65
CA SER A 451 29.49 -7.32 13.33
C SER A 451 29.32 -8.49 12.40
N LEU A 452 28.32 -8.48 11.51
CA LEU A 452 28.20 -9.49 10.46
C LEU A 452 29.23 -9.21 9.35
N PRO A 453 30.27 -10.05 9.17
CA PRO A 453 31.27 -9.84 8.14
C PRO A 453 30.69 -10.23 6.77
N LEU A 454 30.32 -9.24 5.97
CA LEU A 454 29.60 -9.49 4.72
C LEU A 454 30.40 -10.22 3.65
N ASN A 455 31.72 -10.11 3.69
CA ASN A 455 32.60 -10.93 2.86
C ASN A 455 32.36 -12.42 3.14
N VAL A 456 32.27 -12.82 4.41
CA VAL A 456 32.07 -14.22 4.78
C VAL A 456 30.67 -14.68 4.37
N VAL A 457 29.67 -13.81 4.46
CA VAL A 457 28.31 -14.11 3.95
C VAL A 457 28.33 -14.28 2.43
N SER A 458 29.09 -13.44 1.71
CA SER A 458 29.25 -13.53 0.25
C SER A 458 29.98 -14.81 -0.17
N ASP A 459 31.09 -15.12 0.50
CA ASP A 459 31.93 -16.29 0.25
C ASP A 459 31.18 -17.59 0.51
N ASN A 460 30.30 -17.59 1.52
CA ASN A 460 29.48 -18.74 1.81
C ASN A 460 28.29 -18.79 0.84
N CYS A 461 27.43 -17.77 0.73
CA CYS A 461 26.14 -17.88 0.06
C CYS A 461 26.17 -17.43 -1.42
N GLU A 462 26.73 -18.25 -2.31
CA GLU A 462 26.87 -17.91 -3.74
C GLU A 462 25.53 -17.57 -4.42
N ASN A 463 24.42 -18.22 -4.06
CA ASN A 463 23.11 -18.05 -4.71
C ASN A 463 22.21 -16.99 -4.05
N LEU A 464 22.77 -16.19 -3.14
CA LEU A 464 22.01 -15.24 -2.34
C LEU A 464 21.46 -14.11 -3.23
N GLN A 465 20.13 -13.94 -3.21
CA GLN A 465 19.40 -12.91 -3.97
C GLN A 465 18.89 -11.78 -3.08
N THR A 466 18.57 -12.09 -1.82
CA THR A 466 18.12 -11.11 -0.84
C THR A 466 18.95 -11.26 0.42
N LEU A 467 19.49 -10.14 0.88
CA LEU A 467 20.14 -10.03 2.19
C LEU A 467 19.46 -8.91 2.97
N ALA A 468 19.07 -9.19 4.21
CA ALA A 468 18.61 -8.16 5.12
C ALA A 468 19.24 -8.28 6.51
N VAL A 469 19.77 -7.18 7.03
CA VAL A 469 20.27 -7.06 8.40
C VAL A 469 19.43 -5.97 9.07
N LEU A 470 18.46 -6.39 9.88
CA LEU A 470 17.42 -5.51 10.43
C LEU A 470 17.68 -5.18 11.90
N ASP A 471 18.91 -4.78 12.21
CA ASP A 471 19.27 -4.24 13.52
C ASP A 471 20.45 -3.27 13.41
N ASN A 472 20.58 -2.40 14.42
CA ASN A 472 21.62 -1.38 14.54
C ASN A 472 23.03 -1.95 14.78
N SER A 473 23.21 -3.26 14.68
CA SER A 473 24.53 -3.87 14.71
C SER A 473 25.41 -3.26 13.62
N ALA A 474 26.67 -2.98 13.99
CA ALA A 474 27.68 -2.59 13.02
C ALA A 474 27.82 -3.71 11.98
N ILE A 475 27.70 -3.39 10.71
CA ILE A 475 28.14 -4.30 9.65
C ILE A 475 29.62 -4.01 9.44
N ILE A 476 30.50 -5.01 9.43
CA ILE A 476 31.89 -4.79 9.01
C ILE A 476 32.00 -5.21 7.55
N PHE A 477 32.26 -4.24 6.69
CA PHE A 477 32.81 -4.49 5.37
C PHE A 477 34.33 -4.48 5.49
N PRO A 478 35.01 -5.63 5.33
CA PRO A 478 36.46 -5.58 5.24
C PRO A 478 36.86 -4.90 3.93
N LEU A 479 37.87 -4.03 4.01
CA LEU A 479 38.43 -3.25 2.90
C LEU A 479 38.88 -4.07 1.66
N LYS A 480 38.90 -5.40 1.75
CA LYS A 480 39.35 -6.32 0.69
C LYS A 480 38.37 -7.47 0.50
N VAL A 481 37.14 -7.19 0.06
CA VAL A 481 36.20 -8.25 -0.35
C VAL A 481 36.62 -8.78 -1.73
N LYS A 482 37.11 -10.01 -1.81
CA LYS A 482 37.37 -10.70 -3.09
C LYS A 482 36.10 -11.25 -3.73
N ALA A 483 35.07 -11.54 -2.95
CA ALA A 483 33.81 -12.08 -3.46
C ALA A 483 32.86 -10.99 -3.97
N SER A 484 32.49 -11.13 -5.24
CA SER A 484 31.38 -10.39 -5.82
C SER A 484 30.07 -11.06 -5.42
N PHE A 485 29.12 -10.31 -4.87
CA PHE A 485 27.74 -10.77 -4.67
C PHE A 485 27.02 -10.90 -6.03
N ARG A 486 27.36 -11.94 -6.81
CA ARG A 486 26.95 -12.05 -8.21
C ARG A 486 25.44 -12.08 -8.41
N PHE A 487 24.69 -12.67 -7.49
CA PHE A 487 23.24 -12.83 -7.64
C PHE A 487 22.41 -11.94 -6.72
N LEU A 488 23.05 -11.11 -5.90
CA LEU A 488 22.37 -10.28 -4.92
C LEU A 488 21.62 -9.14 -5.62
N LYS A 489 20.29 -9.17 -5.49
CA LYS A 489 19.38 -8.21 -6.12
C LYS A 489 18.76 -7.25 -5.11
N ARG A 490 18.64 -7.69 -3.86
CA ARG A 490 17.92 -6.96 -2.82
C ARG A 490 18.74 -6.89 -1.55
N ILE A 491 18.98 -5.68 -1.06
CA ILE A 491 19.64 -5.41 0.20
C ILE A 491 18.73 -4.56 1.07
N CYS A 492 18.59 -4.93 2.34
CA CYS A 492 17.92 -4.13 3.34
C CYS A 492 18.78 -4.04 4.60
N PHE A 493 19.21 -2.83 4.99
CA PHE A 493 20.04 -2.63 6.18
C PHE A 493 19.45 -1.61 7.13
N VAL A 494 19.54 -1.91 8.42
CA VAL A 494 19.28 -0.96 9.51
C VAL A 494 20.61 -0.57 10.16
N THR A 495 21.54 0.03 9.41
CA THR A 495 22.93 0.24 9.87
C THR A 495 23.48 1.57 9.38
N SER A 496 24.78 1.83 9.66
CA SER A 496 25.49 3.02 9.19
C SER A 496 25.49 3.15 7.67
N LEU A 497 25.35 4.38 7.19
CA LEU A 497 25.43 4.72 5.77
C LEU A 497 26.88 4.76 5.25
N ASP A 498 27.88 4.68 6.12
CA ASP A 498 29.31 4.65 5.75
C ASP A 498 29.61 3.56 4.70
N TYR A 499 28.85 2.46 4.76
CA TYR A 499 29.03 1.33 3.86
C TYR A 499 28.28 1.46 2.53
N LEU A 500 27.49 2.52 2.31
CA LEU A 500 26.71 2.69 1.08
C LEU A 500 27.62 2.63 -0.15
N GLY A 501 28.74 3.34 -0.13
CA GLY A 501 29.70 3.33 -1.24
C GLY A 501 30.22 1.93 -1.53
N GLN A 502 30.60 1.19 -0.48
CA GLN A 502 31.14 -0.17 -0.60
C GLN A 502 30.08 -1.15 -1.11
N ILE A 503 28.84 -1.08 -0.60
CA ILE A 503 27.71 -1.90 -1.07
C ILE A 503 27.51 -1.70 -2.57
N LEU A 504 27.41 -0.45 -3.00
CA LEU A 504 27.19 -0.11 -4.39
C LEU A 504 28.34 -0.59 -5.27
N ARG A 505 29.59 -0.47 -4.78
CA ARG A 505 30.80 -0.94 -5.45
C ARG A 505 30.84 -2.45 -5.67
N TYR A 506 30.38 -3.26 -4.71
CA TYR A 506 30.53 -4.72 -4.74
C TYR A 506 29.28 -5.49 -5.24
N CYS A 507 28.16 -4.80 -5.48
CA CYS A 507 26.89 -5.43 -5.83
C CYS A 507 26.37 -4.99 -7.21
N ASP A 508 27.02 -5.44 -8.29
CA ASP A 508 26.69 -5.04 -9.68
C ASP A 508 25.25 -5.34 -10.13
N ASN A 509 24.58 -6.30 -9.48
CA ASN A 509 23.22 -6.73 -9.82
C ASN A 509 22.14 -6.22 -8.85
N LEU A 510 22.48 -5.25 -8.00
CA LEU A 510 21.56 -4.69 -7.02
C LEU A 510 20.44 -3.89 -7.71
N THR A 511 19.20 -4.35 -7.55
CA THR A 511 18.00 -3.68 -8.09
C THR A 511 17.17 -2.99 -7.01
N TYR A 512 17.30 -3.43 -5.75
CA TYR A 512 16.56 -2.88 -4.62
C TYR A 512 17.52 -2.66 -3.45
N LEU A 513 17.58 -1.43 -2.95
CA LEU A 513 18.35 -1.06 -1.76
C LEU A 513 17.43 -0.31 -0.80
N LEU A 514 17.29 -0.81 0.42
CA LEU A 514 16.63 -0.11 1.52
C LEU A 514 17.62 0.06 2.67
N MET A 515 17.86 1.30 3.09
CA MET A 515 18.70 1.64 4.22
C MET A 515 17.89 2.48 5.21
N ILE A 516 17.95 2.11 6.48
CA ILE A 516 17.25 2.78 7.57
C ILE A 516 18.26 3.07 8.67
N GLY A 517 18.43 4.33 9.08
CA GLY A 517 19.40 4.65 10.13
C GLY A 517 19.68 6.14 10.30
N HIS A 518 20.30 6.50 11.41
CA HIS A 518 20.66 7.88 11.76
C HIS A 518 22.16 8.09 11.59
N PHE A 519 22.63 8.31 10.35
CA PHE A 519 24.07 8.41 10.09
C PHE A 519 24.38 9.45 9.01
N VAL A 520 25.51 10.14 9.18
CA VAL A 520 26.03 11.10 8.21
C VAL A 520 26.81 10.34 7.15
N VAL A 521 26.58 10.62 5.88
CA VAL A 521 27.34 10.00 4.80
C VAL A 521 28.58 10.83 4.53
N ASP A 522 29.76 10.21 4.59
CA ASP A 522 30.96 10.83 4.06
C ASP A 522 30.86 10.92 2.53
N GLU A 523 30.59 12.12 2.04
CA GLU A 523 30.45 12.40 0.61
C GLU A 523 31.74 12.13 -0.18
N SER A 524 32.90 12.23 0.46
CA SER A 524 34.19 11.97 -0.17
C SER A 524 34.39 10.47 -0.41
N GLU A 525 34.12 9.64 0.61
CA GLU A 525 34.15 8.18 0.48
C GLU A 525 33.07 7.67 -0.48
N LEU A 526 31.85 8.23 -0.42
CA LEU A 526 30.78 7.86 -1.36
C LEU A 526 31.20 8.19 -2.80
N ARG A 527 31.79 9.37 -3.04
CA ARG A 527 32.28 9.78 -4.37
C ARG A 527 33.38 8.86 -4.88
N GLU A 528 34.37 8.54 -4.05
CA GLU A 528 35.45 7.62 -4.41
C GLU A 528 34.89 6.25 -4.79
N ASN A 529 34.02 5.67 -3.96
CA ASN A 529 33.43 4.37 -4.23
C ASN A 529 32.57 4.34 -5.50
N LEU A 530 31.75 5.37 -5.72
CA LEU A 530 30.92 5.51 -6.92
C LEU A 530 31.73 5.76 -8.18
N SER A 531 32.94 6.33 -8.07
CA SER A 531 33.83 6.52 -9.22
C SER A 531 34.31 5.19 -9.81
N HIS A 532 34.45 4.16 -8.97
CA HIS A 532 34.86 2.82 -9.37
C HIS A 532 33.71 1.91 -9.79
N THR A 533 32.46 2.34 -9.58
CA THR A 533 31.29 1.54 -9.94
C THR A 533 30.85 1.82 -11.37
N SER A 534 30.51 0.74 -12.10
CA SER A 534 29.77 0.85 -13.35
C SER A 534 28.34 1.37 -13.09
N ALA A 535 27.57 1.63 -14.16
CA ALA A 535 26.20 2.12 -14.01
C ALA A 535 25.36 1.17 -13.16
N LEU A 536 24.79 1.67 -12.08
CA LEU A 536 24.02 0.88 -11.13
C LEU A 536 22.72 0.40 -11.78
N LYS A 537 22.41 -0.90 -11.59
CA LYS A 537 21.13 -1.50 -12.02
C LYS A 537 19.98 -1.23 -11.04
N LEU A 538 20.16 -0.24 -10.17
CA LEU A 538 19.25 0.05 -9.07
C LEU A 538 17.92 0.60 -9.61
N GLN A 539 16.81 -0.07 -9.28
CA GLN A 539 15.44 0.30 -9.66
C GLN A 539 14.67 0.93 -8.50
N THR A 540 14.95 0.49 -7.26
CA THR A 540 14.32 1.02 -6.05
C THR A 540 15.36 1.38 -5.02
N LEU A 541 15.30 2.62 -4.53
CA LEU A 541 16.15 3.11 -3.44
C LEU A 541 15.27 3.62 -2.31
N GLY A 542 15.41 3.05 -1.12
CA GLY A 542 14.83 3.58 0.11
C GLY A 542 15.95 4.03 1.03
N ILE A 543 16.00 5.30 1.41
CA ILE A 543 16.92 5.78 2.45
C ILE A 543 16.10 6.56 3.47
N ASN A 544 15.88 5.93 4.62
CA ASN A 544 15.33 6.59 5.80
C ASN A 544 16.49 7.07 6.67
N SER A 545 17.06 8.23 6.29
CA SER A 545 18.02 8.93 7.13
C SER A 545 17.84 10.44 6.98
N PRO A 546 17.73 11.19 8.09
CA PRO A 546 17.60 12.65 8.05
C PRO A 546 18.90 13.35 7.64
N TYR A 547 20.04 12.65 7.60
CA TYR A 547 21.36 13.23 7.30
C TYR A 547 21.88 12.88 5.90
N PHE A 548 21.04 12.33 5.03
CA PHE A 548 21.42 12.03 3.65
C PHE A 548 21.41 13.33 2.83
N SER A 549 22.58 13.90 2.57
CA SER A 549 22.70 15.21 1.93
C SER A 549 22.19 15.22 0.49
N GLU A 550 21.82 16.41 -0.01
CA GLU A 550 21.45 16.61 -1.42
C GLU A 550 22.57 16.19 -2.38
N ILE A 551 23.83 16.44 -1.99
CA ILE A 551 25.01 16.08 -2.78
C ILE A 551 25.15 14.57 -2.87
N ALA A 552 25.01 13.83 -1.76
CA ALA A 552 25.04 12.38 -1.75
C ALA A 552 23.90 11.78 -2.60
N MET A 553 22.69 12.34 -2.48
CA MET A 553 21.54 11.95 -3.32
C MET A 553 21.86 12.09 -4.81
N ARG A 554 22.39 13.24 -5.21
CA ARG A 554 22.77 13.54 -6.59
C ARG A 554 23.77 12.52 -7.12
N MET A 555 24.84 12.24 -6.37
CA MET A 555 25.86 11.25 -6.77
C MET A 555 25.25 9.87 -7.04
N VAL A 556 24.36 9.40 -6.16
CA VAL A 556 23.70 8.10 -6.33
C VAL A 556 22.76 8.11 -7.53
N PHE A 557 21.95 9.17 -7.70
CA PHE A 557 21.01 9.24 -8.83
C PHE A 557 21.74 9.30 -10.16
N GLU A 558 22.79 10.11 -10.29
CA GLU A 558 23.60 10.18 -11.51
C GLU A 558 24.12 8.79 -11.92
N LYS A 559 24.57 8.00 -10.93
CA LYS A 559 25.09 6.65 -11.13
C LYS A 559 24.02 5.56 -11.31
N ALA A 560 22.77 5.81 -10.95
CA ALA A 560 21.65 4.86 -11.05
C ALA A 560 20.63 5.28 -12.12
N PRO A 561 20.91 5.13 -13.43
CA PRO A 561 20.01 5.56 -14.50
C PRO A 561 18.67 4.82 -14.54
N ASN A 562 18.61 3.61 -13.99
CA ASN A 562 17.42 2.75 -14.00
C ASN A 562 16.49 2.97 -12.79
N LEU A 563 16.72 4.03 -12.00
CA LEU A 563 16.00 4.24 -10.75
C LEU A 563 14.55 4.69 -11.02
N GLU A 564 13.59 3.86 -10.65
CA GLU A 564 12.14 4.07 -10.89
C GLU A 564 11.41 4.56 -9.65
N LYS A 565 11.80 4.04 -8.48
CA LYS A 565 11.13 4.27 -7.20
C LYS A 565 12.12 4.73 -6.17
N VAL A 566 11.76 5.80 -5.47
CA VAL A 566 12.58 6.29 -4.38
C VAL A 566 11.72 6.63 -3.17
N CYS A 567 12.22 6.24 -2.00
CA CYS A 567 11.57 6.46 -0.70
C CYS A 567 12.57 7.12 0.25
N PHE A 568 12.30 8.36 0.66
CA PHE A 568 13.10 9.07 1.65
C PHE A 568 12.22 9.58 2.79
N CYS A 569 12.82 9.77 3.95
CA CYS A 569 12.19 10.50 5.05
C CYS A 569 12.46 12.02 5.04
N LEU A 570 13.18 12.51 4.02
CA LEU A 570 13.47 13.93 3.80
C LEU A 570 12.32 14.67 3.10
N GLU A 571 12.38 16.00 3.11
CA GLU A 571 11.44 16.86 2.38
C GLU A 571 11.38 16.49 0.90
N ARG A 572 10.20 16.07 0.46
CA ARG A 572 9.88 15.64 -0.90
C ARG A 572 10.32 16.64 -1.98
N GLU A 573 10.34 17.93 -1.64
CA GLU A 573 10.70 19.01 -2.55
C GLU A 573 12.15 18.90 -3.03
N CYS A 574 13.09 18.58 -2.14
CA CYS A 574 14.51 18.43 -2.46
C CYS A 574 14.76 17.24 -3.40
N VAL A 575 14.10 16.10 -3.15
CA VAL A 575 14.21 14.94 -4.04
C VAL A 575 13.57 15.26 -5.40
N SER A 576 12.43 15.96 -5.40
CA SER A 576 11.72 16.33 -6.63
C SER A 576 12.50 17.33 -7.49
N SER A 577 13.21 18.30 -6.89
CA SER A 577 14.06 19.24 -7.62
C SER A 577 15.24 18.53 -8.27
N LEU A 578 15.92 17.64 -7.54
CA LEU A 578 17.03 16.83 -8.05
C LEU A 578 16.63 15.98 -9.27
N PHE A 579 15.50 15.28 -9.21
CA PHE A 579 15.05 14.45 -10.33
C PHE A 579 14.70 15.27 -11.58
N LYS A 580 14.10 16.45 -11.39
CA LYS A 580 13.82 17.38 -12.48
C LYS A 580 15.10 17.87 -13.14
N GLU A 581 16.12 18.20 -12.33
CA GLU A 581 17.41 18.63 -12.84
C GLU A 581 18.11 17.54 -13.65
N LEU A 582 18.03 16.28 -13.20
CA LEU A 582 18.58 15.12 -13.91
C LEU A 582 17.74 14.68 -15.12
N GLY A 583 16.62 15.36 -15.42
CA GLY A 583 15.76 15.05 -16.56
C GLY A 583 15.01 13.72 -16.44
N ARG A 584 14.75 13.24 -15.21
CA ARG A 584 14.14 11.93 -14.96
C ARG A 584 12.75 12.06 -14.35
N SER A 585 11.86 11.13 -14.71
CA SER A 585 10.54 11.01 -14.07
C SER A 585 10.58 9.94 -13.00
N ILE A 586 10.19 10.30 -11.77
CA ILE A 586 10.11 9.35 -10.66
C ILE A 586 8.69 9.13 -10.19
N VAL A 587 8.41 7.87 -9.84
CA VAL A 587 7.27 7.52 -9.02
C VAL A 587 7.72 7.58 -7.57
N PHE A 588 7.40 8.69 -6.90
CA PHE A 588 7.43 8.71 -5.44
C PHE A 588 6.43 7.64 -4.97
N ASP A 589 6.90 6.65 -4.20
CA ASP A 589 6.02 5.69 -3.54
C ASP A 589 5.39 6.36 -2.30
N ASP A 590 4.78 7.51 -2.53
CA ASP A 590 3.82 8.15 -1.65
C ASP A 590 2.47 7.71 -2.19
N LYS A 591 1.71 6.93 -1.42
CA LYS A 591 0.31 6.72 -1.78
C LYS A 591 -0.39 8.09 -1.83
N LEU A 592 -0.62 8.55 -3.07
CA LEU A 592 -1.58 9.53 -3.58
C LEU A 592 -1.78 10.82 -2.77
N LEU A 593 -1.48 12.01 -3.33
CA LEU A 593 -2.46 13.09 -3.17
C LEU A 593 -2.47 14.27 -4.18
N GLN A 594 -1.37 14.70 -4.80
CA GLN A 594 -1.42 16.07 -5.41
C GLN A 594 -1.27 16.20 -6.94
N GLY A 595 -0.74 15.19 -7.65
CA GLY A 595 -0.53 15.28 -9.11
C GLY A 595 -1.74 14.89 -9.98
N GLY A 596 -2.66 14.06 -9.46
CA GLY A 596 -3.74 13.47 -10.26
C GLY A 596 -4.77 14.49 -10.76
N THR A 597 -5.10 15.49 -9.96
CA THR A 597 -6.24 16.38 -10.22
C THR A 597 -6.09 17.19 -11.51
N ILE A 598 -4.91 17.74 -11.78
CA ILE A 598 -4.67 18.56 -12.98
C ILE A 598 -4.69 17.70 -14.26
N TYR A 599 -4.12 16.50 -14.22
CA TYR A 599 -4.10 15.61 -15.37
C TYR A 599 -5.47 15.01 -15.67
N PHE A 600 -6.21 14.57 -14.65
CA PHE A 600 -7.60 14.16 -14.82
C PHE A 600 -8.45 15.29 -15.40
N LEU A 601 -8.19 16.54 -15.01
CA LEU A 601 -8.88 17.70 -15.55
C LEU A 601 -8.54 17.94 -17.04
N VAL A 602 -7.26 17.91 -17.42
CA VAL A 602 -6.85 18.08 -18.83
C VAL A 602 -7.43 16.97 -19.70
N LEU A 603 -7.38 15.73 -19.23
CA LEU A 603 -7.91 14.60 -19.97
C LEU A 603 -9.44 14.69 -20.12
N THR A 604 -10.15 15.09 -19.07
CA THR A 604 -11.60 15.33 -19.11
C THR A 604 -11.96 16.43 -20.12
N LEU A 605 -11.18 17.52 -20.16
CA LEU A 605 -11.37 18.60 -21.14
C LEU A 605 -11.14 18.12 -22.58
N ILE A 606 -10.15 17.26 -22.83
CA ILE A 606 -9.90 16.68 -24.16
C ILE A 606 -11.09 15.82 -24.62
N VAL A 607 -11.59 14.95 -23.74
CA VAL A 607 -12.73 14.07 -24.06
C VAL A 607 -13.99 14.90 -24.33
N ILE A 608 -14.29 15.90 -23.51
CA ILE A 608 -15.43 16.81 -23.70
C ILE A 608 -15.30 17.57 -25.03
N LEU A 609 -14.09 18.02 -25.37
CA LEU A 609 -13.85 18.79 -26.59
C LEU A 609 -14.02 17.94 -27.86
N ILE A 610 -13.53 16.70 -27.86
CA ILE A 610 -13.72 15.76 -28.98
C ILE A 610 -15.21 15.43 -29.13
N ALA A 611 -15.89 15.09 -28.03
CA ALA A 611 -17.31 14.74 -28.06
C ALA A 611 -18.18 15.93 -28.55
N SER A 612 -17.87 17.14 -28.10
CA SER A 612 -18.52 18.38 -28.56
C SER A 612 -18.30 18.66 -30.05
N SER A 613 -17.08 18.43 -30.54
CA SER A 613 -16.74 18.59 -31.97
C SER A 613 -17.48 17.59 -32.87
N VAL A 614 -17.55 16.33 -32.46
CA VAL A 614 -18.31 15.28 -33.17
C VAL A 614 -19.79 15.63 -33.20
N ASN A 615 -20.36 16.08 -32.07
CA ASN A 615 -21.75 16.51 -32.00
C ASN A 615 -22.05 17.69 -32.92
N LYS A 616 -21.15 18.68 -32.99
CA LYS A 616 -21.33 19.83 -33.89
C LYS A 616 -21.19 19.45 -35.35
N SER A 617 -20.26 18.54 -35.67
CA SER A 617 -20.07 18.04 -37.04
C SER A 617 -21.28 17.22 -37.51
N ALA A 618 -21.85 16.40 -36.63
CA ALA A 618 -23.07 15.65 -36.90
C ALA A 618 -24.29 16.55 -37.10
N GLU A 619 -24.33 17.72 -36.44
CA GLU A 619 -25.36 18.74 -36.65
C GLU A 619 -25.18 19.45 -38.00
N LEU A 620 -23.96 19.89 -38.34
CA LEU A 620 -23.68 20.54 -39.62
C LEU A 620 -23.90 19.61 -40.82
N ALA A 621 -23.55 18.33 -40.70
CA ALA A 621 -23.84 17.33 -41.73
C ALA A 621 -25.35 17.16 -41.94
N ARG A 622 -26.14 17.20 -40.86
CA ARG A 622 -27.60 17.16 -40.94
C ARG A 622 -28.17 18.37 -41.65
N ASP A 623 -27.71 19.57 -41.30
CA ASP A 623 -28.14 20.81 -41.94
C ASP A 623 -27.78 20.81 -43.43
N ALA A 624 -26.58 20.33 -43.79
CA ALA A 624 -26.16 20.19 -45.18
C ALA A 624 -27.03 19.21 -45.97
N ILE A 625 -27.35 18.04 -45.39
CA ILE A 625 -28.25 17.05 -46.01
C ILE A 625 -29.65 17.65 -46.21
N ARG A 626 -30.14 18.45 -45.25
CA ARG A 626 -31.43 19.15 -45.36
C ARG A 626 -31.44 20.14 -46.52
N CYS A 627 -30.41 20.98 -46.64
CA CYS A 627 -30.25 21.91 -47.76
C CYS A 627 -30.05 21.18 -49.11
N PHE A 628 -29.43 20.00 -49.11
CA PHE A 628 -29.26 19.19 -50.33
C PHE A 628 -30.59 18.63 -50.82
N ALA A 629 -31.47 18.20 -49.91
CA ALA A 629 -32.81 17.73 -50.26
C ALA A 629 -33.64 18.84 -50.93
N GLU A 630 -33.50 20.09 -50.49
CA GLU A 630 -34.20 21.25 -51.07
C GLU A 630 -33.73 21.61 -52.49
N ARG A 631 -32.50 21.22 -52.88
CA ARG A 631 -31.92 21.51 -54.21
C ARG A 631 -32.29 20.52 -55.31
N PHE A 632 -32.86 19.35 -55.00
CA PHE A 632 -33.23 18.32 -55.99
C PHE A 632 -34.73 17.99 -55.94
N PRO A 633 -35.60 18.89 -56.45
CA PRO A 633 -37.05 18.79 -56.29
C PRO A 633 -37.66 17.54 -56.91
N LEU A 634 -37.08 17.02 -58.01
CA LEU A 634 -37.56 15.82 -58.72
C LEU A 634 -37.46 14.52 -57.91
N HIS A 635 -36.63 14.47 -56.86
CA HIS A 635 -36.49 13.30 -55.99
C HIS A 635 -36.79 13.61 -54.52
N TYR A 636 -37.38 14.77 -54.26
CA TYR A 636 -37.64 15.28 -52.91
C TYR A 636 -38.40 14.28 -52.04
N ASN A 637 -39.51 13.73 -52.53
CA ASN A 637 -40.35 12.81 -51.75
C ASN A 637 -39.61 11.51 -51.36
N LYS A 638 -38.71 11.01 -52.22
CA LYS A 638 -37.96 9.79 -51.96
C LYS A 638 -36.78 10.04 -51.02
N LEU A 639 -36.04 11.13 -51.24
CA LEU A 639 -34.94 11.56 -50.35
C LEU A 639 -35.44 11.97 -48.96
N ASN A 640 -36.58 12.66 -48.89
CA ASN A 640 -37.20 13.08 -47.63
C ASN A 640 -37.71 11.89 -46.81
N PHE A 641 -38.18 10.83 -47.46
CA PHE A 641 -38.54 9.59 -46.78
C PHE A 641 -37.32 8.90 -46.17
N TYR A 642 -36.23 8.73 -46.93
CA TYR A 642 -35.00 8.12 -46.43
C TYR A 642 -34.32 8.96 -45.34
N SER A 643 -34.32 10.29 -45.48
CA SER A 643 -33.78 11.19 -44.46
C SER A 643 -34.60 11.12 -43.17
N HIS A 644 -35.93 11.10 -43.24
CA HIS A 644 -36.77 10.94 -42.04
C HIS A 644 -36.62 9.58 -41.36
N LEU A 645 -36.41 8.50 -42.12
CA LEU A 645 -36.25 7.16 -41.55
C LEU A 645 -34.89 7.00 -40.84
N GLN A 646 -33.81 7.51 -41.43
CA GLN A 646 -32.45 7.41 -40.85
C GLN A 646 -32.15 8.50 -39.81
N MET A 647 -32.82 9.66 -39.84
CA MET A 647 -32.58 10.77 -38.90
C MET A 647 -33.51 10.81 -37.68
N LYS A 648 -34.41 9.83 -37.50
CA LYS A 648 -35.25 9.72 -36.30
C LYS A 648 -34.42 9.52 -35.02
N GLN A 649 -33.28 8.86 -35.13
CA GLN A 649 -32.29 8.86 -34.05
C GLN A 649 -31.37 10.06 -34.26
N LYS A 650 -31.27 10.94 -33.27
CA LYS A 650 -30.27 12.01 -33.26
C LYS A 650 -29.01 11.43 -32.63
N PRO A 651 -28.04 10.87 -33.38
CA PRO A 651 -26.79 10.44 -32.79
C PRO A 651 -26.10 11.70 -32.26
N SER A 652 -26.10 11.83 -30.95
CA SER A 652 -25.28 12.77 -30.23
C SER A 652 -24.54 12.01 -29.17
N LEU A 653 -23.24 12.26 -29.05
CA LEU A 653 -22.45 11.87 -27.90
C LEU A 653 -23.01 12.63 -26.70
N THR A 654 -23.76 11.89 -25.91
CA THR A 654 -24.33 12.32 -24.66
C THR A 654 -23.43 11.83 -23.54
N LEU A 655 -23.33 12.61 -22.48
CA LEU A 655 -22.85 12.10 -21.21
C LEU A 655 -24.04 11.38 -20.58
N TRP A 656 -24.00 10.04 -20.56
CA TRP A 656 -25.04 9.17 -19.97
C TRP A 656 -26.45 9.33 -20.57
N ASP A 657 -26.59 9.68 -21.86
CA ASP A 657 -27.89 9.96 -22.51
C ASP A 657 -28.70 11.14 -21.94
N ILE A 658 -28.18 11.81 -20.90
CA ILE A 658 -28.87 12.91 -20.21
C ILE A 658 -28.42 14.27 -20.76
N TYR A 659 -27.11 14.47 -20.94
CA TYR A 659 -26.56 15.76 -21.38
C TYR A 659 -25.86 15.63 -22.72
N LYS A 660 -26.35 16.33 -23.74
CA LYS A 660 -25.62 16.48 -25.01
C LYS A 660 -24.30 17.19 -24.72
N ILE A 661 -23.18 16.54 -25.01
CA ILE A 661 -21.87 17.15 -24.80
C ILE A 661 -21.69 18.22 -25.88
N ASP A 662 -21.81 19.49 -25.51
CA ASP A 662 -21.73 20.62 -26.41
C ASP A 662 -20.72 21.67 -25.94
N LYS A 663 -20.61 22.79 -26.66
CA LYS A 663 -19.65 23.84 -26.34
C LYS A 663 -19.98 24.53 -25.00
N SER A 664 -21.25 24.57 -24.60
CA SER A 664 -21.67 25.15 -23.32
C SER A 664 -21.14 24.36 -22.14
N LEU A 665 -21.15 23.03 -22.19
CA LEU A 665 -20.60 22.19 -21.13
C LEU A 665 -19.10 22.45 -20.93
N LEU A 666 -18.34 22.57 -22.04
CA LEU A 666 -16.92 22.91 -21.98
C LEU A 666 -16.69 24.29 -21.35
N ILE A 667 -17.48 25.31 -21.74
CA ILE A 667 -17.38 26.67 -21.19
C ILE A 667 -17.72 26.67 -19.70
N SER A 668 -18.72 25.89 -19.28
CA SER A 668 -19.09 25.75 -17.87
C SER A 668 -17.96 25.13 -17.04
N VAL A 669 -17.37 24.01 -17.49
CA VAL A 669 -16.25 23.36 -16.80
C VAL A 669 -15.03 24.29 -16.70
N LEU A 670 -14.70 25.02 -17.77
CA LEU A 670 -13.62 26.01 -17.76
C LEU A 670 -13.95 27.19 -16.84
N GLY A 671 -15.19 27.66 -16.85
CA GLY A 671 -15.66 28.74 -15.98
C GLY A 671 -15.55 28.36 -14.50
N THR A 672 -16.00 27.17 -14.12
CA THR A 672 -15.87 26.64 -12.75
C THR A 672 -14.40 26.56 -12.34
N LEU A 673 -13.52 26.08 -13.22
CA LEU A 673 -12.08 26.00 -12.94
C LEU A 673 -11.46 27.38 -12.69
N ILE A 674 -11.79 28.37 -13.54
CA ILE A 674 -11.29 29.74 -13.39
C ILE A 674 -11.79 30.35 -12.08
N THR A 675 -13.09 30.19 -11.78
CA THR A 675 -13.67 30.68 -10.51
C THR A 675 -12.98 30.05 -9.31
N TYR A 676 -12.70 28.74 -9.37
CA TYR A 676 -11.99 28.03 -8.30
C TYR A 676 -10.53 28.51 -8.17
N GLY A 677 -9.84 28.72 -9.29
CA GLY A 677 -8.48 29.28 -9.31
C GLY A 677 -8.42 30.69 -8.75
N CYS A 678 -9.41 31.54 -9.06
CA CYS A 678 -9.55 32.87 -8.48
C CYS A 678 -9.77 32.82 -6.97
N LEU A 679 -10.66 31.95 -6.48
CA LEU A 679 -10.92 31.76 -5.05
C LEU A 679 -9.68 31.29 -4.29
N VAL A 680 -8.93 30.33 -4.84
CA VAL A 680 -7.68 29.86 -4.23
C VAL A 680 -6.61 30.96 -4.25
N GLY A 681 -6.50 31.72 -5.34
CA GLY A 681 -5.57 32.83 -5.47
C GLY A 681 -5.85 33.99 -4.51
N THR A 682 -7.12 34.33 -4.28
CA THR A 682 -7.50 35.37 -3.32
C THR A 682 -7.27 34.93 -1.88
N VAL A 683 -7.59 33.68 -1.53
CA VAL A 683 -7.34 33.13 -0.19
C VAL A 683 -5.84 33.06 0.13
N GLY A 684 -5.01 32.60 -0.82
CA GLY A 684 -3.56 32.55 -0.63
C GLY A 684 -2.90 33.93 -0.48
N SER A 685 -3.48 34.96 -1.10
CA SER A 685 -2.99 36.34 -0.99
C SER A 685 -3.28 36.95 0.40
N VAL A 686 -4.41 36.60 1.01
CA VAL A 686 -4.79 37.05 2.36
C VAL A 686 -3.90 36.43 3.44
N GLN A 687 -3.50 35.17 3.29
CA GLN A 687 -2.54 34.52 4.20
C GLN A 687 -1.15 35.16 4.16
N LYS A 688 -0.68 35.57 2.96
CA LYS A 688 0.63 36.21 2.81
C LYS A 688 0.68 37.60 3.46
N LEU A 689 -0.44 38.33 3.48
CA LEU A 689 -0.56 39.60 4.18
C LEU A 689 -0.53 39.43 5.71
N LYS A 690 -1.24 38.43 6.25
CA LYS A 690 -1.19 38.10 7.68
C LYS A 690 0.22 37.71 8.15
N ASN A 691 0.96 36.92 7.36
CA ASN A 691 2.32 36.52 7.74
C ASN A 691 3.31 37.71 7.71
N ASN A 692 3.10 38.68 6.82
CA ASN A 692 3.92 39.90 6.78
C ASN A 692 3.61 40.85 7.96
N GLU A 693 2.37 40.93 8.44
CA GLU A 693 2.04 41.72 9.65
C GLU A 693 2.69 41.15 10.91
N VAL A 694 2.73 39.82 11.06
CA VAL A 694 3.42 39.13 12.18
C VAL A 694 4.94 39.32 12.13
N SER A 695 5.51 39.55 10.94
CA SER A 695 6.94 39.82 10.77
C SER A 695 7.32 41.25 11.20
N ILE A 696 6.39 42.21 11.09
CA ILE A 696 6.62 43.61 11.43
C ILE A 696 6.49 43.84 12.96
N THR A 697 5.62 43.10 13.64
CA THR A 697 5.49 43.19 15.12
C THR A 697 6.67 42.59 15.87
N ASN A 698 7.40 41.63 15.30
CA ASN A 698 8.59 41.04 15.93
C ASN A 698 9.88 41.88 15.74
N GLY A 699 9.87 42.90 14.88
CA GLY A 699 11.01 43.79 14.65
C GLY A 699 11.16 44.94 15.65
N PHE A 700 10.18 45.17 16.53
CA PHE A 700 10.18 46.31 17.46
C PHE A 700 10.71 46.00 18.89
N ASN A 701 11.09 44.74 19.19
CA ASN A 701 11.50 44.32 20.54
C ASN A 701 13.01 44.10 20.76
N SER A 702 13.89 44.59 19.89
CA SER A 702 15.34 44.58 20.12
C SER A 702 15.89 46.00 20.34
N GLY A 703 15.45 46.66 21.40
CA GLY A 703 16.04 47.90 21.91
C GLY A 703 16.88 47.64 23.15
N THR A 704 18.20 47.62 22.98
CA THR A 704 19.25 47.56 24.01
C THR A 704 19.09 48.64 25.07
N LEU A 705 18.86 48.24 26.32
CA LEU A 705 18.94 49.10 27.50
C LEU A 705 20.34 48.93 28.13
N HIS A 706 21.24 49.89 27.89
CA HIS A 706 22.48 50.04 28.67
C HIS A 706 22.32 51.18 29.68
N SER A 707 22.52 50.83 30.94
CA SER A 707 22.67 51.68 32.12
C SER A 707 23.84 52.66 31.97
N TYR A 708 23.69 53.91 32.43
CA TYR A 708 24.68 54.59 33.28
C TYR A 708 24.01 55.70 34.10
N THR A 709 24.50 55.81 35.32
CA THR A 709 24.16 56.66 36.47
C THR A 709 24.46 58.14 36.30
N ALA A 710 23.57 59.01 36.80
CA ALA A 710 23.82 60.11 37.74
C ALA A 710 22.47 60.62 38.28
#